data_AF-A0A8X8YFS6-F1
#
_entry.id   AF-A0A8X8YFS6-F1
#
_cell.length_a   1.000
_cell.length_b   1.000
_cell.length_c   1.000
_cell.angle_alpha   90.00
_cell.angle_beta   90.00
_cell.angle_gamma   90.00
#
_symmetry.space_group_name_H-M   'P 1'
#
loop_
_entity.id
_entity.type
_entity.pdbx_description
1 polymer ?
#
loop_
_entity_poly.entity_id
_entity_poly.type
_entity_poly.pdbx_seq_one_letter_code
_entity_poly.pdbx_strand_id
1 'polypeptide(L)'
;MNGRNPAAASGDRIKLNVGGKLFETTFSTLRSGGPDSLLFALSNRSAHDPVFIDRDPEIFSVLLSLLRSNRLPSTAKRFSNQELIDEALYFGIESQLRSALAPSRIHGIDASLLTTVKPSYDGVVSDFNAVESDGSLWAAHGGQITVYDWNLSHTATARTHFDFINSVRRIQSDIAAIGSLQGSGLHFYNMANGRRVHSIDWVDPSDVRVYKARVHAITDSVDSVFASYDCHHGENCVLMIDKSTMKISSEIGRMPGNSAKYMVPTKLTHVSHLGLLVGSSIASGAFGYSGYIRLWDPRTHDVVWETFEPGSGRSSRFGDSLADVDVDLDELALFKICSKSGDLAMADLRKLTDDPWLYLKEKNSSLRDVGRSGGGSFAIHCYRKQAFVGRDGELEVWSRVEENVDEEMYRRNYIDKVEDSERGVIKKIEGGGDRLFVTREDVEGIESDCKCSFIMPALLEQTPANHVSGDGHLERDILRVLLILKMNYPKIKGSLITKSIDNMYFWEALHHSEGCGAVRLPLQAGAWWGFEGGGIVLLWVDILAMYAMYMMMAYLTNVWKLGFTRAAAIVNVFWGVTTILPLPLAFLAETITGNYWMLLLSSFSYSAGLGFLAMSTPPVLGRTMGRCREYNPECIGQGQRILFYTALPLIAFGMSGHMTCWNSFMAEQFIRVEGEVEDEDEFDNAERTFWKFFYSVLATIVLTFVAVLGLPYIKPWSVRFGIPAICTLVATLLFFSGSCSYKYFPPLGSPLTVFFRVFVAAVSKLFYRIPRDPKELFEVNHPQLYVIPHTKSLRCLDKAAVVMPTKPLEEQAENPWRLCTVTEVEETKTIIRMIPVWMTFILCGVVNAIGFTYFVEQLDHLDHKVGRLKLPSVALLWLFDQTQNQIAKLYGMLANRLAQSGSIKFAPPLGIAVSMILAILCCITAAKVEDRRLRVVQRHGLVEKPDETVPMTMFWLLPQFVLLGASTGIFNYSALCFFVDQSPVSTRRYLPFMISAVFGVGILGSVVSVFVAGKVSERGGKRNWFQHDLNGSRLDKYYWSLAWLMAVNLVVFVVVAIFYRYKESELQDLGGGDFGGIDEGYDENSKCCCCLC
;
A
#
# COMPACT_ATOMS: atom_id res chain seq x y z
N MET A 1 52.08 33.01 36.09
CA MET A 1 52.82 33.34 37.32
C MET A 1 52.33 32.45 38.45
N ASN A 2 53.16 31.51 38.89
CA ASN A 2 53.43 31.08 40.28
C ASN A 2 54.04 29.67 40.21
N GLY A 3 55.31 29.59 40.59
CA GLY A 3 56.12 28.37 40.55
C GLY A 3 56.35 27.72 41.91
N ARG A 4 57.30 26.76 41.89
CA ARG A 4 57.83 25.86 42.94
C ARG A 4 56.98 24.57 43.11
N ASN A 5 57.52 23.35 43.18
CA ASN A 5 58.89 22.82 43.18
C ASN A 5 58.83 21.31 42.84
N PRO A 6 59.93 20.69 42.37
CA PRO A 6 60.03 19.25 42.09
C PRO A 6 60.60 18.42 43.26
N ALA A 7 60.30 17.11 43.23
CA ALA A 7 60.97 15.95 43.87
C ALA A 7 60.44 15.34 45.20
N ALA A 8 60.12 14.03 45.07
CA ALA A 8 60.25 12.91 46.01
C ALA A 8 59.12 12.58 47.04
N ALA A 9 58.38 11.51 46.75
CA ALA A 9 57.98 10.49 47.73
C ALA A 9 57.90 9.10 47.05
N SER A 10 58.99 8.34 47.16
CA SER A 10 59.18 6.98 46.65
C SER A 10 58.59 5.92 47.58
N GLY A 11 57.29 6.01 47.87
CA GLY A 11 56.59 5.07 48.79
C GLY A 11 55.23 4.59 48.31
N ASP A 12 54.77 5.04 47.15
CA ASP A 12 53.35 4.91 46.75
C ASP A 12 53.08 3.80 45.73
N ARG A 13 54.06 2.90 45.55
CA ARG A 13 54.04 1.84 44.52
C ARG A 13 54.03 0.45 45.15
N ILE A 14 53.11 -0.37 44.67
CA ILE A 14 52.92 -1.77 45.06
C ILE A 14 53.30 -2.69 43.90
N LYS A 15 53.93 -3.81 44.23
CA LYS A 15 54.33 -4.85 43.27
C LYS A 15 53.40 -6.05 43.41
N LEU A 16 52.78 -6.46 42.31
CA LEU A 16 51.92 -7.64 42.22
C LEU A 16 52.56 -8.65 41.27
N ASN A 17 52.52 -9.93 41.58
CA ASN A 17 52.96 -10.98 40.67
C ASN A 17 51.71 -11.72 40.16
N VAL A 18 51.36 -11.55 38.89
CA VAL A 18 50.19 -12.19 38.28
C VAL A 18 50.69 -13.17 37.23
N GLY A 19 50.37 -14.46 37.38
CA GLY A 19 50.78 -15.52 36.44
C GLY A 19 52.28 -15.61 36.17
N GLY A 20 53.12 -15.16 37.11
CA GLY A 20 54.58 -15.14 37.00
C GLY A 20 55.17 -13.82 36.47
N LYS A 21 54.33 -12.85 36.09
CA LYS A 21 54.76 -11.52 35.61
C LYS A 21 54.59 -10.47 36.70
N LEU A 22 55.63 -9.67 36.92
CA LEU A 22 55.63 -8.61 37.92
C LEU A 22 55.03 -7.32 37.37
N PHE A 23 53.99 -6.80 38.04
CA PHE A 23 53.34 -5.52 37.76
C PHE A 23 53.61 -4.52 38.87
N GLU A 24 54.02 -3.31 38.52
CA GLU A 24 54.21 -2.19 39.45
C GLU A 24 53.12 -1.13 39.20
N THR A 25 52.38 -0.76 40.26
CA THR A 25 51.28 0.21 40.18
C THR A 25 51.13 1.02 41.46
N THR A 26 50.28 2.05 41.49
CA THR A 26 50.07 2.89 42.68
C THR A 26 48.93 2.39 43.55
N PHE A 27 48.98 2.68 44.86
CA PHE A 27 47.87 2.41 45.78
C PHE A 27 46.57 3.09 45.33
N SER A 28 46.66 4.32 44.80
CA SER A 28 45.50 5.04 44.25
C SER A 28 44.81 4.30 43.09
N THR A 29 45.59 3.64 42.23
CA THR A 29 45.05 2.88 41.09
C THR A 29 44.34 1.61 41.55
N LEU A 30 44.87 0.89 42.54
CA LEU A 30 44.19 -0.31 43.05
C LEU A 30 42.92 0.06 43.81
N ARG A 31 42.91 1.22 44.48
CA ARG A 31 41.75 1.71 45.22
C ARG A 31 40.62 2.23 44.34
N SER A 32 40.87 2.57 43.07
CA SER A 32 39.81 2.97 42.12
C SER A 32 38.86 1.82 41.75
N GLY A 33 39.26 0.58 42.04
CA GLY A 33 38.41 -0.62 41.94
C GLY A 33 37.22 -0.65 42.90
N GLY A 34 37.16 0.28 43.87
CA GLY A 34 36.07 0.34 44.86
C GLY A 34 36.39 -0.50 46.12
N PRO A 35 35.70 -0.22 47.23
CA PRO A 35 36.03 -0.79 48.55
C PRO A 35 35.83 -2.31 48.62
N ASP A 36 34.94 -2.86 47.79
CA ASP A 36 34.61 -4.29 47.75
C ASP A 36 35.52 -5.10 46.80
N SER A 37 36.46 -4.44 46.12
CA SER A 37 37.38 -5.10 45.18
C SER A 37 38.52 -5.82 45.89
N LEU A 38 38.95 -6.96 45.32
CA LEU A 38 40.12 -7.71 45.80
C LEU A 38 41.40 -6.85 45.71
N LEU A 39 41.46 -5.97 44.72
CA LEU A 39 42.56 -5.02 44.53
C LEU A 39 42.62 -3.96 45.63
N PHE A 40 41.47 -3.47 46.12
CA PHE A 40 41.41 -2.57 47.27
C PHE A 40 41.89 -3.26 48.55
N ALA A 41 41.49 -4.52 48.78
CA ALA A 41 41.96 -5.31 49.91
C ALA A 41 43.49 -5.53 49.87
N LEU A 42 44.04 -5.83 48.69
CA LEU A 42 45.49 -5.97 48.48
C LEU A 42 46.25 -4.65 48.69
N SER A 43 45.59 -3.50 48.47
CA SER A 43 46.19 -2.18 48.69
C SER A 43 46.43 -1.84 50.17
N ASN A 44 45.75 -2.52 51.11
CA ASN A 44 45.87 -2.26 52.55
C ASN A 44 46.89 -3.16 53.26
N ARG A 45 47.62 -3.99 52.53
CA ARG A 45 48.62 -4.91 53.10
C ARG A 45 49.93 -4.19 53.39
N SER A 46 50.54 -4.47 54.55
CA SER A 46 51.81 -3.86 55.00
C SER A 46 53.07 -4.64 54.62
N ALA A 47 52.95 -5.77 53.92
CA ALA A 47 54.07 -6.64 53.55
C ALA A 47 54.71 -6.22 52.22
N HIS A 48 56.05 -6.16 52.17
CA HIS A 48 56.82 -5.73 51.00
C HIS A 48 57.03 -6.81 49.92
N ASP A 49 56.62 -8.06 50.18
CA ASP A 49 56.77 -9.16 49.22
C ASP A 49 55.61 -9.19 48.21
N PRO A 50 55.90 -9.40 46.91
CA PRO A 50 54.89 -9.40 45.86
C PRO A 50 53.93 -10.59 46.02
N VAL A 51 52.64 -10.30 46.13
CA VAL A 51 51.59 -11.32 46.22
C VAL A 51 51.46 -12.02 44.86
N PHE A 52 51.55 -13.35 44.87
CA PHE A 52 51.30 -14.17 43.68
C PHE A 52 49.79 -14.39 43.48
N ILE A 53 49.31 -14.05 42.30
CA ILE A 53 47.93 -14.23 41.84
C ILE A 53 47.99 -15.16 40.63
N ASP A 54 47.40 -16.34 40.76
CA ASP A 54 47.41 -17.37 39.73
C ASP A 54 46.34 -17.09 38.66
N ARG A 55 46.60 -16.07 37.83
CA ARG A 55 45.71 -15.54 36.79
C ARG A 55 46.50 -15.10 35.55
N ASP A 56 45.81 -14.83 34.44
CA ASP A 56 46.46 -14.42 33.20
C ASP A 56 47.07 -13.00 33.31
N PRO A 57 48.41 -12.85 33.14
CA PRO A 57 49.05 -11.55 33.22
C PRO A 57 48.64 -10.59 32.11
N GLU A 58 48.27 -11.06 30.92
CA GLU A 58 47.90 -10.19 29.80
C GLU A 58 46.52 -9.57 30.01
N ILE A 59 45.53 -10.35 30.45
CA ILE A 59 44.19 -9.84 30.78
C ILE A 59 44.28 -8.86 31.95
N PHE A 60 45.05 -9.20 33.00
CA PHE A 60 45.27 -8.31 34.13
C PHE A 60 45.90 -6.98 33.71
N SER A 61 46.78 -6.97 32.70
CA SER A 61 47.37 -5.73 32.20
C SER A 61 46.35 -4.78 31.56
N VAL A 62 45.33 -5.34 30.90
CA VAL A 62 44.20 -4.60 30.33
C VAL A 62 43.33 -4.00 31.44
N LEU A 63 42.98 -4.80 32.44
CA LEU A 63 42.21 -4.35 33.60
C LEU A 63 42.96 -3.30 34.44
N LEU A 64 44.27 -3.42 34.56
CA LEU A 64 45.10 -2.43 35.23
C LEU A 64 45.17 -1.12 34.43
N SER A 65 45.20 -1.20 33.10
CA SER A 65 45.09 -0.02 32.23
C SER A 65 43.73 0.66 32.35
N LEU A 66 42.65 -0.12 32.46
CA LEU A 66 41.30 0.37 32.72
C LEU A 66 41.26 1.13 34.06
N LEU A 67 41.78 0.58 35.15
CA LEU A 67 41.77 1.27 36.46
C LEU A 67 42.59 2.56 36.48
N ARG A 68 43.59 2.70 35.59
CA ARG A 68 44.41 3.91 35.44
C ARG A 68 43.76 4.99 34.62
N SER A 69 43.07 4.61 33.54
CA SER A 69 42.60 5.54 32.50
C SER A 69 41.09 5.64 32.38
N ASN A 70 40.36 4.78 33.09
CA ASN A 70 38.92 4.58 33.00
C ASN A 70 38.44 4.28 31.57
N ARG A 71 39.32 3.74 30.72
CA ARG A 71 39.07 3.38 29.32
C ARG A 71 39.79 2.09 28.97
N LEU A 72 39.20 1.30 28.07
CA LEU A 72 39.82 0.07 27.58
C LEU A 72 40.94 0.39 26.57
N PRO A 73 42.16 -0.15 26.75
CA PRO A 73 43.24 -0.01 25.78
C PRO A 73 42.93 -0.79 24.49
N SER A 74 43.55 -0.42 23.37
CA SER A 74 43.37 -1.12 22.08
C SER A 74 43.74 -2.60 22.13
N THR A 75 44.62 -3.00 23.06
CA THR A 75 44.99 -4.39 23.34
C THR A 75 43.84 -5.21 23.92
N ALA A 76 42.81 -4.59 24.50
CA ALA A 76 41.62 -5.27 25.02
C ALA A 76 40.87 -6.04 23.92
N LYS A 77 40.94 -5.58 22.65
CA LYS A 77 40.29 -6.24 21.50
C LYS A 77 40.83 -7.64 21.19
N ARG A 78 41.95 -8.04 21.81
CA ARG A 78 42.52 -9.39 21.64
C ARG A 78 41.79 -10.45 22.46
N PHE A 79 41.07 -10.02 23.49
CA PHE A 79 40.31 -10.89 24.38
C PHE A 79 38.83 -10.75 24.07
N SER A 80 38.07 -11.83 24.28
CA SER A 80 36.62 -11.76 24.20
C SER A 80 36.06 -10.92 25.36
N ASN A 81 34.90 -10.29 25.16
CA ASN A 81 34.23 -9.57 26.26
C ASN A 81 33.94 -10.49 27.45
N GLN A 82 33.66 -11.78 27.20
CA GLN A 82 33.43 -12.78 28.24
C GLN A 82 34.65 -12.99 29.14
N GLU A 83 35.84 -13.18 28.54
CA GLU A 83 37.10 -13.36 29.28
C GLU A 83 37.46 -12.11 30.12
N LEU A 84 37.18 -10.92 29.59
CA LEU A 84 37.38 -9.67 30.34
C LEU A 84 36.43 -9.54 31.53
N ILE A 85 35.16 -9.94 31.35
CA ILE A 85 34.13 -9.91 32.40
C ILE A 85 34.46 -10.92 33.51
N ASP A 86 34.80 -12.16 33.15
CA ASP A 86 35.16 -13.21 34.12
C ASP A 86 36.36 -12.80 34.99
N GLU A 87 37.36 -12.18 34.38
CA GLU A 87 38.55 -11.71 35.10
C GLU A 87 38.24 -10.46 35.94
N ALA A 88 37.43 -9.52 35.44
CA ALA A 88 36.99 -8.35 36.20
C ALA A 88 36.11 -8.73 37.41
N LEU A 89 35.26 -9.75 37.26
CA LEU A 89 34.47 -10.34 38.35
C LEU A 89 35.38 -10.89 39.45
N TYR A 90 36.43 -11.64 39.09
CA TYR A 90 37.39 -12.17 40.06
C TYR A 90 38.09 -11.06 40.89
N PHE A 91 38.44 -9.95 40.24
CA PHE A 91 39.05 -8.81 40.93
C PHE A 91 38.05 -7.87 41.62
N GLY A 92 36.75 -8.06 41.42
CA GLY A 92 35.69 -7.20 41.96
C GLY A 92 35.63 -5.81 41.33
N ILE A 93 35.97 -5.71 40.03
CA ILE A 93 36.00 -4.45 39.27
C ILE A 93 35.06 -4.45 38.05
N GLU A 94 34.07 -5.33 38.06
CA GLU A 94 33.08 -5.48 36.98
C GLU A 94 32.34 -4.16 36.69
N SER A 95 32.02 -3.38 37.73
CA SER A 95 31.30 -2.10 37.58
C SER A 95 32.10 -1.07 36.77
N GLN A 96 33.43 -0.99 36.97
CA GLN A 96 34.30 -0.13 36.16
C GLN A 96 34.44 -0.65 34.73
N LEU A 97 34.57 -1.96 34.55
CA LEU A 97 34.63 -2.57 33.21
C LEU A 97 33.34 -2.31 32.44
N ARG A 98 32.20 -2.53 33.07
CA ARG A 98 30.88 -2.26 32.53
C ARG A 98 30.70 -0.79 32.17
N SER A 99 31.14 0.14 33.03
CA SER A 99 31.12 1.56 32.72
C SER A 99 32.01 1.93 31.52
N ALA A 100 33.09 1.19 31.27
CA ALA A 100 33.95 1.41 30.11
C ALA A 100 33.48 0.70 28.83
N LEU A 101 32.67 -0.36 28.96
CA LEU A 101 32.03 -1.10 27.86
C LEU A 101 30.64 -0.54 27.49
N ALA A 102 30.02 0.23 28.38
CA ALA A 102 28.76 0.90 28.11
C ALA A 102 28.90 1.79 26.86
N PRO A 103 27.95 1.73 25.91
CA PRO A 103 27.93 2.66 24.80
C PRO A 103 27.84 4.08 25.36
N SER A 104 28.47 5.02 24.67
CA SER A 104 28.35 6.42 25.05
C SER A 104 26.87 6.88 24.89
N ARG A 105 26.48 8.02 25.49
CA ARG A 105 25.10 8.54 25.38
C ARG A 105 24.76 9.04 23.95
N ILE A 106 23.57 8.73 23.44
CA ILE A 106 23.08 8.91 22.05
C ILE A 106 23.11 10.36 21.46
N HIS A 107 24.25 10.91 21.02
CA HIS A 107 24.23 12.13 20.19
C HIS A 107 23.38 11.88 18.93
N GLY A 108 22.29 12.63 18.74
CA GLY A 108 21.32 12.45 17.67
C GLY A 108 21.83 12.78 16.25
N ILE A 109 23.04 12.35 15.89
CA ILE A 109 23.71 12.64 14.61
C ILE A 109 24.36 11.40 13.97
N ASP A 110 24.55 10.28 14.68
CA ASP A 110 25.01 9.03 14.04
C ASP A 110 24.15 7.84 14.47
N ALA A 111 23.69 7.09 13.47
CA ALA A 111 22.42 6.39 13.42
C ALA A 111 22.64 5.01 12.75
N SER A 112 23.43 4.16 13.40
CA SER A 112 23.70 2.80 12.91
C SER A 112 23.26 1.75 13.91
N LEU A 113 22.21 1.01 13.57
CA LEU A 113 21.84 -0.24 14.24
C LEU A 113 23.00 -1.24 14.10
N LEU A 114 23.61 -1.61 15.23
CA LEU A 114 24.86 -2.39 15.22
C LEU A 114 24.62 -3.88 15.47
N THR A 115 23.56 -4.27 16.17
CA THR A 115 23.29 -5.68 16.52
C THR A 115 21.80 -6.01 16.61
N THR A 116 21.40 -7.12 15.99
CA THR A 116 20.07 -7.74 16.19
C THR A 116 20.21 -8.91 17.15
N VAL A 117 19.55 -8.84 18.29
CA VAL A 117 19.48 -9.90 19.30
C VAL A 117 18.39 -10.88 18.92
N LYS A 118 18.76 -12.10 18.53
CA LYS A 118 17.79 -13.14 18.15
C LYS A 118 17.46 -14.06 19.33
N PRO A 119 16.16 -14.32 19.60
CA PRO A 119 15.71 -15.36 20.52
C PRO A 119 16.27 -16.74 20.21
N SER A 120 16.30 -17.60 21.21
CA SER A 120 16.84 -18.97 21.09
C SER A 120 15.95 -19.91 20.28
N TYR A 121 14.65 -19.65 20.21
CA TYR A 121 13.63 -20.49 19.58
C TYR A 121 12.48 -19.58 19.13
N ASP A 122 11.99 -19.69 17.90
CA ASP A 122 11.05 -18.72 17.28
C ASP A 122 11.66 -17.30 17.14
N GLY A 123 11.83 -16.84 15.90
CA GLY A 123 12.58 -15.60 15.63
C GLY A 123 11.82 -14.34 16.03
N VAL A 124 10.49 -14.40 16.16
CA VAL A 124 9.62 -13.24 16.30
C VAL A 124 9.31 -12.96 17.77
N VAL A 125 9.67 -11.76 18.23
CA VAL A 125 9.42 -11.31 19.61
C VAL A 125 8.00 -10.75 19.73
N SER A 126 7.23 -11.26 20.69
CA SER A 126 5.86 -10.83 20.93
C SER A 126 5.79 -9.59 21.82
N ASP A 127 6.60 -9.57 22.88
CA ASP A 127 6.80 -8.44 23.78
C ASP A 127 8.19 -8.55 24.44
N PHE A 128 8.77 -7.45 24.91
CA PHE A 128 10.04 -7.48 25.62
C PHE A 128 10.14 -6.36 26.65
N ASN A 129 10.96 -6.58 27.68
CA ASN A 129 11.27 -5.58 28.69
C ASN A 129 12.78 -5.33 28.78
N ALA A 130 13.19 -4.09 28.57
CA ALA A 130 14.55 -3.60 28.80
C ALA A 130 14.63 -2.99 30.22
N VAL A 131 15.66 -3.38 30.97
CA VAL A 131 15.78 -2.97 32.37
C VAL A 131 16.59 -1.69 32.47
N GLU A 132 16.01 -0.67 33.12
CA GLU A 132 16.59 0.67 33.20
C GLU A 132 17.97 0.70 33.88
N SER A 133 18.14 -0.03 34.99
CA SER A 133 19.36 0.04 35.82
C SER A 133 20.57 -0.61 35.17
N ASP A 134 20.35 -1.64 34.37
CA ASP A 134 21.38 -2.60 34.01
C ASP A 134 21.42 -2.89 32.48
N GLY A 135 20.38 -2.54 31.72
CA GLY A 135 20.31 -2.79 30.28
C GLY A 135 20.17 -4.27 29.91
N SER A 136 19.85 -5.14 30.88
CA SER A 136 19.42 -6.51 30.61
C SER A 136 18.10 -6.52 29.86
N LEU A 137 17.88 -7.55 29.05
CA LEU A 137 16.76 -7.64 28.12
C LEU A 137 16.00 -8.95 28.34
N TRP A 138 14.70 -8.84 28.55
CA TRP A 138 13.80 -9.97 28.82
C TRP A 138 12.79 -10.04 27.69
N ALA A 139 12.97 -10.98 26.77
CA ALA A 139 12.17 -11.09 25.56
C ALA A 139 11.19 -12.26 25.66
N ALA A 140 9.91 -12.02 25.41
CA ALA A 140 8.90 -13.04 25.21
C ALA A 140 8.74 -13.35 23.71
N HIS A 141 8.67 -14.63 23.38
CA HIS A 141 8.50 -15.13 22.02
C HIS A 141 7.73 -16.43 22.08
N GLY A 142 6.64 -16.52 21.32
CA GLY A 142 5.65 -17.59 21.48
C GLY A 142 5.31 -17.84 22.96
N GLY A 143 5.51 -19.08 23.41
CA GLY A 143 5.28 -19.52 24.79
C GLY A 143 6.51 -19.47 25.71
N GLN A 144 7.59 -18.81 25.31
CA GLN A 144 8.87 -18.81 26.01
C GLN A 144 9.32 -17.40 26.40
N ILE A 145 10.19 -17.33 27.40
CA ILE A 145 10.86 -16.11 27.84
C ILE A 145 12.37 -16.36 27.79
N THR A 146 13.10 -15.51 27.09
CA THR A 146 14.56 -15.52 27.04
C THR A 146 15.13 -14.29 27.72
N VAL A 147 16.12 -14.50 28.59
CA VAL A 147 16.82 -13.45 29.33
C VAL A 147 18.21 -13.28 28.75
N TYR A 148 18.55 -12.02 28.48
CA TYR A 148 19.88 -11.59 28.10
C TYR A 148 20.46 -10.69 29.20
N ASP A 149 21.74 -10.86 29.46
CA ASP A 149 22.48 -10.00 30.39
C ASP A 149 22.70 -8.59 29.81
N TRP A 150 23.42 -7.76 30.56
CA TRP A 150 23.76 -6.39 30.15
C TRP A 150 24.69 -6.32 28.92
N ASN A 151 25.39 -7.41 28.61
CA ASN A 151 26.22 -7.56 27.41
C ASN A 151 25.44 -8.19 26.25
N LEU A 152 24.12 -8.36 26.40
CA LEU A 152 23.22 -9.03 25.44
C LEU A 152 23.61 -10.48 25.16
N SER A 153 24.32 -11.10 26.10
CA SER A 153 24.63 -12.52 26.07
C SER A 153 23.46 -13.32 26.65
N HIS A 154 23.14 -14.43 25.99
CA HIS A 154 22.06 -15.31 26.42
C HIS A 154 22.37 -15.87 27.81
N THR A 155 21.45 -15.67 28.77
CA THR A 155 21.60 -16.14 30.15
C THR A 155 20.69 -17.34 30.44
N ALA A 156 19.40 -17.23 30.12
CA ALA A 156 18.42 -18.25 30.45
C ALA A 156 17.25 -18.24 29.47
N THR A 157 16.56 -19.38 29.33
CA THR A 157 15.28 -19.46 28.63
C THR A 157 14.34 -20.40 29.37
N ALA A 158 13.13 -19.92 29.65
CA ALA A 158 12.10 -20.68 30.34
C ALA A 158 10.88 -20.84 29.43
N ARG A 159 10.41 -22.07 29.27
CA ARG A 159 9.13 -22.37 28.62
C ARG A 159 8.00 -22.20 29.61
N THR A 160 7.01 -21.39 29.23
CA THR A 160 5.83 -21.14 30.06
C THR A 160 4.72 -22.12 29.70
N HIS A 161 3.63 -22.07 30.46
CA HIS A 161 2.42 -22.83 30.19
C HIS A 161 1.51 -22.16 29.15
N PHE A 162 1.85 -20.94 28.71
CA PHE A 162 1.15 -20.27 27.63
C PHE A 162 1.77 -20.65 26.30
N ASP A 163 0.94 -20.75 25.26
CA ASP A 163 1.42 -20.91 23.88
C ASP A 163 1.86 -19.59 23.27
N PHE A 164 1.28 -18.49 23.75
CA PHE A 164 1.62 -17.14 23.33
C PHE A 164 1.57 -16.15 24.51
N ILE A 165 2.67 -15.43 24.72
CA ILE A 165 2.82 -14.39 25.75
C ILE A 165 2.64 -13.02 25.09
N ASN A 166 1.76 -12.18 25.62
CA ASN A 166 1.45 -10.84 25.08
C ASN A 166 2.08 -9.70 25.88
N SER A 167 2.35 -9.91 27.17
CA SER A 167 3.00 -8.94 28.03
C SER A 167 4.02 -9.60 28.93
N VAL A 168 5.22 -9.01 29.03
CA VAL A 168 6.30 -9.48 29.91
C VAL A 168 6.95 -8.31 30.65
N ARG A 169 7.19 -8.46 31.95
CA ARG A 169 7.87 -7.46 32.78
C ARG A 169 8.75 -8.12 33.83
N ARG A 170 9.98 -7.62 34.03
CA ARG A 170 10.82 -8.03 35.17
C ARG A 170 10.31 -7.36 36.45
N ILE A 171 9.99 -8.15 37.47
CA ILE A 171 9.42 -7.65 38.75
C ILE A 171 10.46 -7.67 39.87
N GLN A 172 11.30 -8.71 39.90
CA GLN A 172 12.44 -8.89 40.81
C GLN A 172 13.64 -9.40 40.01
N SER A 173 14.80 -9.59 40.66
CA SER A 173 16.03 -10.01 39.98
C SER A 173 15.85 -11.22 39.06
N ASP A 174 15.14 -12.24 39.54
CA ASP A 174 14.94 -13.50 38.81
C ASP A 174 13.48 -13.77 38.45
N ILE A 175 12.55 -12.86 38.75
CA ILE A 175 11.10 -13.10 38.58
C ILE A 175 10.54 -12.23 37.46
N ALA A 176 10.01 -12.88 36.42
CA ALA A 176 9.19 -12.28 35.38
C ALA A 176 7.70 -12.39 35.72
N ALA A 177 6.94 -11.32 35.52
CA ALA A 177 5.49 -11.39 35.40
C ALA A 177 5.10 -11.45 33.92
N ILE A 178 4.17 -12.35 33.59
CA ILE A 178 3.68 -12.54 32.23
C ILE A 178 2.16 -12.57 32.16
N GLY A 179 1.64 -12.05 31.04
CA GLY A 179 0.24 -12.05 30.67
C GLY A 179 0.04 -12.58 29.26
N SER A 180 -1.13 -13.19 29.03
CA SER A 180 -1.56 -13.67 27.71
C SER A 180 -2.99 -13.19 27.43
N LEU A 181 -3.29 -12.96 26.15
CA LEU A 181 -4.65 -12.70 25.66
C LEU A 181 -5.42 -13.99 25.35
N GLN A 182 -4.74 -15.13 25.36
CA GLN A 182 -5.32 -16.45 25.16
C GLN A 182 -5.51 -17.21 26.47
N GLY A 183 -4.64 -16.96 27.45
CA GLY A 183 -4.70 -17.54 28.79
C GLY A 183 -5.20 -16.57 29.86
N SER A 184 -5.73 -17.11 30.96
CA SER A 184 -6.22 -16.29 32.08
C SER A 184 -5.14 -16.09 33.16
N GLY A 185 -5.22 -14.94 33.83
CA GLY A 185 -4.41 -14.63 35.00
C GLY A 185 -3.04 -14.03 34.68
N LEU A 186 -2.46 -13.36 35.68
CA LEU A 186 -1.07 -12.92 35.70
C LEU A 186 -0.22 -14.02 36.33
N HIS A 187 0.86 -14.44 35.68
CA HIS A 187 1.72 -15.52 36.16
C HIS A 187 3.13 -15.02 36.42
N PHE A 188 3.73 -15.51 37.50
CA PHE A 188 5.09 -15.18 37.89
C PHE A 188 6.01 -16.37 37.65
N TYR A 189 7.08 -16.16 36.91
CA TYR A 189 8.06 -17.18 36.55
C TYR A 189 9.43 -16.81 37.11
N ASN A 190 10.07 -17.77 37.78
CA ASN A 190 11.46 -17.62 38.19
C ASN A 190 12.36 -18.12 37.04
N MET A 191 13.17 -17.23 36.50
CA MET A 191 14.03 -17.47 35.35
C MET A 191 15.31 -18.24 35.70
N ALA A 192 15.74 -18.24 36.97
CA ALA A 192 16.89 -19.02 37.42
C ALA A 192 16.60 -20.53 37.42
N ASN A 193 15.36 -20.93 37.66
CA ASN A 193 14.94 -22.35 37.70
C ASN A 193 13.89 -22.73 36.64
N GLY A 194 13.39 -21.77 35.87
CA GLY A 194 12.38 -21.95 34.82
C GLY A 194 11.00 -22.36 35.33
N ARG A 195 10.68 -22.19 36.63
CA ARG A 195 9.41 -22.64 37.23
C ARG A 195 8.46 -21.49 37.52
N ARG A 196 7.16 -21.77 37.39
CA ARG A 196 6.10 -20.86 37.83
C ARG A 196 6.08 -20.77 39.35
N VAL A 197 6.21 -19.55 39.88
CA VAL A 197 6.22 -19.24 41.31
C VAL A 197 4.79 -19.01 41.82
N HIS A 198 4.02 -18.20 41.10
CA HIS A 198 2.69 -17.79 41.52
C HIS A 198 1.78 -17.48 40.33
N SER A 199 0.47 -17.47 40.54
CA SER A 199 -0.54 -17.07 39.55
C SER A 199 -1.66 -16.31 40.24
N ILE A 200 -2.10 -15.22 39.63
CA ILE A 200 -3.14 -14.34 40.16
C ILE A 200 -4.24 -14.28 39.12
N ASP A 201 -5.43 -14.72 39.50
CA ASP A 201 -6.64 -14.61 38.69
C ASP A 201 -7.56 -13.55 39.28
N TRP A 202 -8.15 -12.72 38.42
CA TRP A 202 -9.22 -11.82 38.84
C TRP A 202 -10.54 -12.58 38.88
N VAL A 203 -11.10 -12.69 40.08
CA VAL A 203 -12.39 -13.35 40.34
C VAL A 203 -13.16 -12.51 41.36
N ASP A 204 -14.42 -12.21 41.06
CA ASP A 204 -15.33 -11.54 41.99
C ASP A 204 -16.35 -12.55 42.56
N PRO A 205 -16.34 -12.83 43.88
CA PRO A 205 -17.33 -13.73 44.49
C PRO A 205 -18.77 -13.21 44.39
N SER A 206 -18.96 -11.90 44.23
CA SER A 206 -20.27 -11.24 44.16
C SER A 206 -20.84 -11.25 42.73
N ASP A 207 -19.96 -11.31 41.72
CA ASP A 207 -20.33 -11.39 40.32
C ASP A 207 -19.64 -12.57 39.63
N VAL A 208 -20.38 -13.69 39.52
CA VAL A 208 -19.92 -14.94 38.90
C VAL A 208 -19.53 -14.81 37.43
N ARG A 209 -19.80 -13.67 36.78
CA ARG A 209 -19.39 -13.38 35.40
C ARG A 209 -17.92 -12.95 35.31
N VAL A 210 -17.31 -12.51 36.41
CA VAL A 210 -15.88 -12.16 36.47
C VAL A 210 -15.07 -13.43 36.72
N TYR A 211 -14.69 -14.11 35.64
CA TYR A 211 -13.83 -15.29 35.68
C TYR A 211 -12.94 -15.34 34.43
N LYS A 212 -11.83 -16.07 34.52
CA LYS A 212 -10.86 -16.24 33.42
C LYS A 212 -10.43 -14.90 32.78
N ALA A 213 -10.19 -13.89 33.61
CA ALA A 213 -9.76 -12.59 33.13
C ALA A 213 -8.36 -12.68 32.48
N ARG A 214 -8.17 -11.93 31.39
CA ARG A 214 -6.94 -11.88 30.59
C ARG A 214 -6.14 -10.63 30.94
N VAL A 215 -4.83 -10.68 30.76
CA VAL A 215 -3.93 -9.57 31.12
C VAL A 215 -3.43 -8.87 29.85
N HIS A 216 -3.59 -7.55 29.79
CA HIS A 216 -3.18 -6.73 28.64
C HIS A 216 -1.83 -6.03 28.84
N ALA A 217 -1.66 -5.33 29.97
CA ALA A 217 -0.46 -4.55 30.26
C ALA A 217 0.01 -4.80 31.70
N ILE A 218 1.33 -4.73 31.91
CA ILE A 218 1.97 -4.95 33.21
C ILE A 218 2.97 -3.81 33.43
N THR A 219 2.93 -3.21 34.62
CA THR A 219 3.94 -2.25 35.09
C THR A 219 4.20 -2.49 36.56
N ASP A 220 5.27 -1.90 37.09
CA ASP A 220 5.71 -2.17 38.45
C ASP A 220 6.22 -0.91 39.16
N SER A 221 6.09 -0.92 40.48
CA SER A 221 6.66 0.06 41.39
C SER A 221 7.64 -0.63 42.34
N VAL A 222 8.16 0.07 43.33
CA VAL A 222 9.10 -0.54 44.30
C VAL A 222 8.44 -1.70 45.06
N ASP A 223 7.19 -1.54 45.48
CA ASP A 223 6.50 -2.49 46.37
C ASP A 223 5.31 -3.20 45.72
N SER A 224 4.85 -2.75 44.55
CA SER A 224 3.64 -3.29 43.92
C SER A 224 3.80 -3.55 42.43
N VAL A 225 2.99 -4.47 41.91
CA VAL A 225 2.82 -4.77 40.49
C VAL A 225 1.41 -4.34 40.10
N PHE A 226 1.29 -3.64 38.98
CA PHE A 226 0.01 -3.24 38.41
C PHE A 226 -0.22 -4.00 37.13
N ALA A 227 -1.38 -4.64 36.99
CA ALA A 227 -1.74 -5.36 35.78
C ALA A 227 -3.17 -5.02 35.36
N SER A 228 -3.37 -4.72 34.08
CA SER A 228 -4.71 -4.49 33.52
C SER A 228 -5.37 -5.81 33.14
N TYR A 229 -6.58 -6.02 33.63
CA TYR A 229 -7.38 -7.22 33.39
C TYR A 229 -8.61 -6.90 32.55
N ASP A 230 -8.94 -7.81 31.63
CA ASP A 230 -10.17 -7.79 30.84
C ASP A 230 -10.91 -9.14 30.94
N CYS A 231 -12.20 -9.08 31.21
CA CYS A 231 -13.09 -10.23 31.21
C CYS A 231 -13.84 -10.36 29.89
N HIS A 232 -14.20 -11.59 29.51
CA HIS A 232 -14.97 -11.86 28.29
C HIS A 232 -16.32 -11.13 28.20
N HIS A 233 -16.87 -10.66 29.32
CA HIS A 233 -18.12 -9.91 29.38
C HIS A 233 -17.95 -8.39 29.24
N GLY A 234 -16.73 -7.90 28.99
CA GLY A 234 -16.46 -6.48 28.78
C GLY A 234 -16.33 -5.67 30.08
N GLU A 235 -16.05 -6.33 31.20
CA GLU A 235 -15.59 -5.66 32.42
C GLU A 235 -14.07 -5.67 32.45
N ASN A 236 -13.48 -4.55 32.85
CA ASN A 236 -12.05 -4.45 33.07
C ASN A 236 -11.73 -3.71 34.37
N CYS A 237 -10.51 -3.92 34.85
CA CYS A 237 -9.95 -3.21 35.98
C CYS A 237 -8.42 -3.22 35.89
N VAL A 238 -7.76 -2.48 36.78
CA VAL A 238 -6.33 -2.62 37.04
C VAL A 238 -6.15 -3.16 38.45
N LEU A 239 -5.50 -4.32 38.59
CA LEU A 239 -5.22 -4.89 39.90
C LEU A 239 -3.86 -4.42 40.40
N MET A 240 -3.82 -4.00 41.67
CA MET A 240 -2.60 -3.73 42.41
C MET A 240 -2.24 -4.97 43.23
N ILE A 241 -1.05 -5.50 43.00
CA ILE A 241 -0.55 -6.72 43.60
C ILE A 241 0.69 -6.37 44.42
N ASP A 242 0.75 -6.80 45.67
CA ASP A 242 1.92 -6.59 46.52
C ASP A 242 3.06 -7.55 46.11
N LYS A 243 4.26 -7.00 45.81
CA LYS A 243 5.43 -7.77 45.38
C LYS A 243 5.93 -8.73 46.45
N SER A 244 5.71 -8.42 47.73
CA SER A 244 6.21 -9.23 48.85
C SER A 244 5.31 -10.43 49.13
N THR A 245 3.99 -10.25 49.10
CA THR A 245 3.02 -11.30 49.40
C THR A 245 2.48 -12.00 48.15
N MET A 246 2.69 -11.42 46.95
CA MET A 246 2.10 -11.87 45.69
C MET A 246 0.58 -12.00 45.73
N LYS A 247 -0.09 -11.16 46.54
CA LYS A 247 -1.55 -11.13 46.67
C LYS A 247 -2.12 -9.83 46.12
N ILE A 248 -3.38 -9.90 45.68
CA ILE A 248 -4.16 -8.72 45.29
C ILE A 248 -4.33 -7.83 46.52
N SER A 249 -3.84 -6.61 46.43
CA SER A 249 -3.95 -5.58 47.47
C SER A 249 -5.23 -4.76 47.27
N SER A 250 -5.50 -4.32 46.04
CA SER A 250 -6.70 -3.55 45.69
C SER A 250 -7.05 -3.67 44.21
N GLU A 251 -8.29 -3.31 43.89
CA GLU A 251 -8.82 -3.17 42.54
C GLU A 251 -8.98 -1.68 42.22
N ILE A 252 -8.43 -1.23 41.09
CA ILE A 252 -8.40 0.17 40.67
C ILE A 252 -9.18 0.30 39.36
N GLY A 253 -10.10 1.27 39.31
CA GLY A 253 -10.73 1.69 38.07
C GLY A 253 -11.57 0.62 37.37
N ARG A 254 -12.38 -0.16 38.11
CA ARG A 254 -13.33 -1.11 37.52
C ARG A 254 -14.32 -0.40 36.61
N MET A 255 -14.43 -0.83 35.36
CA MET A 255 -15.36 -0.24 34.39
C MET A 255 -16.12 -1.31 33.60
N PRO A 256 -17.45 -1.19 33.48
CA PRO A 256 -18.23 -2.02 32.58
C PRO A 256 -18.41 -1.36 31.20
N GLY A 257 -18.12 -2.09 30.14
CA GLY A 257 -18.57 -1.76 28.78
C GLY A 257 -17.48 -1.79 27.70
N ASN A 258 -17.92 -1.88 26.44
CA ASN A 258 -17.06 -2.03 25.26
C ASN A 258 -16.87 -0.73 24.46
N SER A 259 -17.22 0.44 25.04
CA SER A 259 -16.93 1.73 24.37
C SER A 259 -15.43 2.00 24.40
N ALA A 260 -14.90 2.75 23.42
CA ALA A 260 -13.51 3.21 23.45
C ALA A 260 -13.14 3.92 24.76
N LYS A 261 -14.09 4.60 25.40
CA LYS A 261 -13.90 5.19 26.74
C LYS A 261 -13.69 4.12 27.81
N TYR A 262 -14.33 2.96 27.72
CA TYR A 262 -14.30 1.93 28.76
C TYR A 262 -13.43 0.74 28.38
N MET A 263 -12.58 0.84 27.36
CA MET A 263 -11.64 -0.24 27.00
C MET A 263 -10.56 -0.44 28.07
N VAL A 264 -10.06 -1.67 28.15
CA VAL A 264 -8.97 -2.04 29.05
C VAL A 264 -7.67 -1.28 28.69
N PRO A 265 -6.92 -0.75 29.68
CA PRO A 265 -5.63 -0.11 29.41
C PRO A 265 -4.66 -1.09 28.74
N THR A 266 -4.18 -0.73 27.56
CA THR A 266 -3.18 -1.51 26.79
C THR A 266 -1.75 -1.09 27.10
N LYS A 267 -1.56 0.10 27.68
CA LYS A 267 -0.27 0.60 28.18
C LYS A 267 -0.45 1.11 29.61
N LEU A 268 0.44 0.73 30.51
CA LEU A 268 0.46 1.15 31.91
C LEU A 268 1.85 1.63 32.28
N THR A 269 1.93 2.79 32.92
CA THR A 269 3.19 3.40 33.37
C THR A 269 3.02 3.94 34.77
N HIS A 270 3.82 3.47 35.72
CA HIS A 270 3.83 3.98 37.09
C HIS A 270 4.81 5.17 37.22
N VAL A 271 4.30 6.34 37.58
CA VAL A 271 5.08 7.57 37.77
C VAL A 271 5.50 7.68 39.23
N SER A 272 6.62 7.04 39.57
CA SER A 272 7.10 6.91 40.96
C SER A 272 7.24 8.24 41.72
N HIS A 273 7.65 9.32 41.05
CA HIS A 273 7.81 10.64 41.67
C HIS A 273 6.50 11.27 42.16
N LEU A 274 5.40 11.07 41.42
CA LEU A 274 4.08 11.59 41.78
C LEU A 274 3.23 10.55 42.53
N GLY A 275 3.62 9.28 42.45
CA GLY A 275 2.82 8.16 42.95
C GLY A 275 1.53 7.97 42.16
N LEU A 276 1.54 8.29 40.86
CA LEU A 276 0.39 8.17 39.97
C LEU A 276 0.58 6.99 39.03
N LEU A 277 -0.52 6.34 38.68
CA LEU A 277 -0.57 5.31 37.65
C LEU A 277 -1.21 5.89 36.40
N VAL A 278 -0.45 5.95 35.31
CA VAL A 278 -0.94 6.38 34.00
C VAL A 278 -1.34 5.14 33.22
N GLY A 279 -2.53 5.14 32.63
CA GLY A 279 -2.89 4.14 31.65
C GLY A 279 -3.65 4.74 30.48
N SER A 280 -3.40 4.12 29.34
CA SER A 280 -4.02 4.50 28.09
C SER A 280 -4.58 3.28 27.38
N SER A 281 -5.67 3.52 26.67
CA SER A 281 -6.25 2.55 25.74
C SER A 281 -6.53 3.26 24.45
N ILE A 282 -6.02 2.69 23.37
CA ILE A 282 -6.13 3.25 22.03
C ILE A 282 -6.62 2.15 21.11
N ALA A 283 -7.70 2.45 20.40
CA ALA A 283 -8.28 1.56 19.40
C ALA A 283 -8.23 2.26 18.04
N SER A 284 -7.57 1.61 17.08
CA SER A 284 -7.66 1.96 15.68
C SER A 284 -8.82 1.19 15.04
N GLY A 285 -9.55 1.84 14.12
CA GLY A 285 -10.65 1.22 13.40
C GLY A 285 -11.07 2.05 12.19
N ALA A 286 -12.13 1.61 11.50
CA ALA A 286 -12.62 2.25 10.27
C ALA A 286 -13.03 3.73 10.44
N PHE A 287 -13.21 4.20 11.68
CA PHE A 287 -13.56 5.59 12.02
C PHE A 287 -12.37 6.40 12.57
N GLY A 288 -11.15 5.93 12.36
CA GLY A 288 -9.92 6.53 12.87
C GLY A 288 -9.55 6.03 14.27
N TYR A 289 -8.55 6.66 14.87
CA TYR A 289 -8.10 6.36 16.22
C TYR A 289 -9.06 6.94 17.26
N SER A 290 -9.37 6.18 18.30
CA SER A 290 -10.13 6.65 19.45
C SER A 290 -9.54 6.05 20.72
N GLY A 291 -9.54 6.80 21.81
CA GLY A 291 -8.90 6.34 23.03
C GLY A 291 -9.04 7.32 24.18
N TYR A 292 -8.48 6.92 25.32
CA TYR A 292 -8.38 7.75 26.50
C TYR A 292 -7.00 7.66 27.14
N ILE A 293 -6.68 8.67 27.94
CA ILE A 293 -5.57 8.67 28.88
C ILE A 293 -6.15 8.94 30.26
N ARG A 294 -5.77 8.12 31.24
CA ARG A 294 -6.21 8.25 32.63
C ARG A 294 -5.04 8.18 33.59
N LEU A 295 -5.14 9.02 34.61
CA LEU A 295 -4.26 9.04 35.76
C LEU A 295 -5.06 8.59 36.98
N TRP A 296 -4.66 7.49 37.58
CA TRP A 296 -5.17 7.03 38.87
C TRP A 296 -4.18 7.37 39.97
N ASP A 297 -4.69 7.71 41.15
CA ASP A 297 -3.90 7.63 42.38
C ASP A 297 -4.14 6.24 43.00
N PRO A 298 -3.14 5.33 43.00
CA PRO A 298 -3.30 3.98 43.56
C PRO A 298 -3.63 3.97 45.06
N ARG A 299 -3.39 5.08 45.78
CA ARG A 299 -3.62 5.19 47.23
C ARG A 299 -5.08 5.51 47.56
N THR A 300 -5.73 6.31 46.72
CA THR A 300 -7.15 6.68 46.89
C THR A 300 -8.07 5.85 46.00
N HIS A 301 -7.52 5.20 44.97
CA HIS A 301 -8.23 4.50 43.89
C HIS A 301 -9.06 5.41 42.97
N ASP A 302 -8.94 6.73 43.14
CA ASP A 302 -9.66 7.72 42.35
C ASP A 302 -8.93 8.10 41.06
N VAL A 303 -9.69 8.52 40.06
CA VAL A 303 -9.17 9.11 38.83
C VAL A 303 -8.82 10.58 39.10
N VAL A 304 -7.53 10.91 39.02
CA VAL A 304 -7.01 12.27 39.24
C VAL A 304 -7.22 13.14 38.00
N TRP A 305 -7.06 12.55 36.82
CA TRP A 305 -7.29 13.23 35.54
C TRP A 305 -7.66 12.22 34.46
N GLU A 306 -8.60 12.59 33.60
CA GLU A 306 -8.93 11.82 32.41
C GLU A 306 -9.10 12.74 31.20
N THR A 307 -8.62 12.29 30.04
CA THR A 307 -9.00 12.86 28.75
C THR A 307 -9.46 11.75 27.82
N PHE A 308 -10.47 12.05 27.01
CA PHE A 308 -11.05 11.12 26.06
C PHE A 308 -11.20 11.81 24.70
N GLU A 309 -10.65 11.18 23.67
CA GLU A 309 -10.71 11.68 22.31
C GLU A 309 -11.62 10.75 21.49
N PRO A 310 -12.87 11.17 21.16
CA PRO A 310 -13.95 10.31 20.66
C PRO A 310 -13.76 9.75 19.23
N GLY A 311 -12.55 9.77 18.68
CA GLY A 311 -12.25 9.42 17.31
C GLY A 311 -12.89 10.31 16.27
N SER A 312 -12.52 10.11 15.01
CA SER A 312 -12.70 11.08 13.92
C SER A 312 -14.14 11.18 13.37
N GLY A 313 -15.15 11.26 14.23
CA GLY A 313 -16.53 11.54 13.83
C GLY A 313 -16.76 13.00 13.49
N ARG A 314 -16.52 13.43 12.24
CA ARG A 314 -16.98 14.67 11.54
C ARG A 314 -17.01 16.02 12.29
N SER A 315 -16.53 16.10 13.52
CA SER A 315 -16.62 17.24 14.41
C SER A 315 -15.26 17.91 14.47
N SER A 316 -15.16 19.14 13.96
CA SER A 316 -13.99 20.01 14.15
C SER A 316 -13.81 20.47 15.60
N ARG A 317 -14.62 19.98 16.55
CA ARG A 317 -14.60 20.39 17.95
C ARG A 317 -13.49 19.71 18.77
N PHE A 318 -13.05 18.51 18.40
CA PHE A 318 -12.17 17.67 19.24
C PHE A 318 -10.74 17.50 18.72
N GLY A 319 -10.31 18.31 17.75
CA GLY A 319 -8.92 18.29 17.27
C GLY A 319 -8.53 17.00 16.54
N ASP A 320 -7.21 16.74 16.49
CA ASP A 320 -6.65 15.50 15.97
C ASP A 320 -6.56 14.43 17.06
N SER A 321 -6.96 13.19 16.74
CA SER A 321 -7.09 12.09 17.70
C SER A 321 -5.73 11.44 17.99
N LEU A 322 -5.51 10.98 19.21
CA LEU A 322 -4.26 10.34 19.65
C LEU A 322 -4.07 8.96 19.01
N ALA A 323 -2.85 8.68 18.55
CA ALA A 323 -2.43 7.42 17.93
C ALA A 323 -1.63 6.52 18.88
N ASP A 324 -0.70 7.12 19.62
CA ASP A 324 0.01 6.50 20.74
C ASP A 324 0.37 7.56 21.79
N VAL A 325 0.67 7.13 23.02
CA VAL A 325 1.01 8.00 24.16
C VAL A 325 2.08 7.34 25.02
N ASP A 326 3.00 8.14 25.55
CA ASP A 326 3.91 7.69 26.60
C ASP A 326 4.24 8.80 27.60
N VAL A 327 4.85 8.43 28.71
CA VAL A 327 5.19 9.33 29.81
C VAL A 327 6.69 9.37 30.00
N ASP A 328 7.25 10.57 30.02
CA ASP A 328 8.62 10.81 30.45
C ASP A 328 8.67 10.93 31.98
N LEU A 329 9.31 9.96 32.62
CA LEU A 329 9.47 9.90 34.07
C LEU A 329 10.44 10.96 34.62
N ASP A 330 11.41 11.42 33.82
CA ASP A 330 12.41 12.41 34.23
C ASP A 330 11.89 13.84 34.12
N GLU A 331 11.19 14.15 33.03
CA GLU A 331 10.59 15.48 32.83
C GLU A 331 9.22 15.63 33.52
N LEU A 332 8.57 14.51 33.85
CA LEU A 332 7.17 14.46 34.25
C LEU A 332 6.27 15.08 33.17
N ALA A 333 6.49 14.69 31.93
CA ALA A 333 5.75 15.15 30.75
C ALA A 333 5.05 13.97 30.06
N LEU A 334 3.84 14.21 29.58
CA LEU A 334 3.02 13.30 28.81
C LEU A 334 3.16 13.64 27.33
N PHE A 335 3.53 12.68 26.49
CA PHE A 335 3.65 12.88 25.05
C PHE A 335 2.56 12.08 24.32
N LYS A 336 1.88 12.71 23.36
CA LYS A 336 0.97 12.02 22.44
C LYS A 336 1.37 12.25 20.99
N ILE A 337 1.19 11.22 20.17
CA ILE A 337 1.26 11.35 18.71
C ILE A 337 -0.15 11.55 18.17
N CYS A 338 -0.30 12.53 17.27
CA CYS A 338 -1.56 12.83 16.61
C CYS A 338 -1.75 11.99 15.34
N SER A 339 -2.89 11.31 15.23
CA SER A 339 -3.15 10.29 14.20
C SER A 339 -3.33 10.82 12.78
N LYS A 340 -3.81 12.06 12.58
CA LYS A 340 -4.03 12.63 11.24
C LYS A 340 -2.91 13.57 10.80
N SER A 341 -2.32 14.33 11.71
CA SER A 341 -1.26 15.29 11.45
C SER A 341 0.12 14.66 11.62
N GLY A 342 0.25 13.59 12.41
CA GLY A 342 1.53 13.04 12.82
C GLY A 342 2.27 13.93 13.82
N ASP A 343 1.67 15.04 14.27
CA ASP A 343 2.36 15.96 15.17
C ASP A 343 2.58 15.30 16.54
N LEU A 344 3.71 15.63 17.16
CA LEU A 344 4.00 15.27 18.54
C LEU A 344 3.53 16.41 19.45
N ALA A 345 2.71 16.08 20.45
CA ALA A 345 2.25 17.03 21.45
C ALA A 345 2.71 16.62 22.84
N MET A 346 3.08 17.59 23.67
CA MET A 346 3.56 17.41 25.03
C MET A 346 2.64 18.11 26.03
N ALA A 347 2.41 17.51 27.20
CA ALA A 347 1.71 18.11 28.31
C ALA A 347 2.49 17.91 29.61
N ASP A 348 2.66 18.96 30.41
CA ASP A 348 3.30 18.87 31.73
C ASP A 348 2.32 18.21 32.73
N LEU A 349 2.72 17.07 33.34
CA LEU A 349 1.90 16.34 34.31
C LEU A 349 1.60 17.18 35.56
N ARG A 350 2.40 18.21 35.84
CA ARG A 350 2.21 19.12 36.99
C ARG A 350 1.16 20.19 36.70
N LYS A 351 0.76 20.39 35.44
CA LYS A 351 -0.14 21.47 34.99
C LYS A 351 -1.22 20.97 34.03
N LEU A 352 -1.86 19.84 34.36
CA LEU A 352 -2.94 19.30 33.55
C LEU A 352 -4.22 20.15 33.69
N THR A 353 -4.74 20.60 32.55
CA THR A 353 -6.03 21.31 32.40
C THR A 353 -6.95 20.55 31.44
N ASP A 354 -8.06 21.13 31.00
CA ASP A 354 -8.98 20.49 30.04
C ASP A 354 -8.33 20.27 28.65
N ASP A 355 -7.39 21.14 28.23
CA ASP A 355 -6.59 20.99 27.00
C ASP A 355 -5.12 21.37 27.28
N PRO A 356 -4.31 20.43 27.82
CA PRO A 356 -2.95 20.72 28.27
C PRO A 356 -1.88 20.58 27.18
N TRP A 357 -2.29 20.36 25.92
CA TRP A 357 -1.39 19.94 24.85
C TRP A 357 -0.63 21.10 24.20
N LEU A 358 0.70 21.06 24.30
CA LEU A 358 1.64 21.89 23.54
C LEU A 358 2.13 21.11 22.33
N TYR A 359 1.65 21.47 21.14
CA TYR A 359 2.06 20.84 19.89
C TYR A 359 3.47 21.31 19.49
N LEU A 360 4.41 20.36 19.44
CA LEU A 360 5.79 20.62 19.07
C LEU A 360 5.86 20.90 17.57
N LYS A 361 6.54 21.98 17.20
CA LYS A 361 6.69 22.39 15.80
C LYS A 361 8.11 22.18 15.33
N GLU A 362 8.28 21.39 14.28
CA GLU A 362 9.57 21.26 13.62
C GLU A 362 9.86 22.52 12.77
N LYS A 363 10.98 23.18 13.06
CA LYS A 363 11.42 24.39 12.35
C LYS A 363 12.22 24.06 11.10
N ASN A 364 12.83 22.87 11.04
CA ASN A 364 13.56 22.39 9.88
C ASN A 364 12.58 21.86 8.82
N SER A 365 12.57 22.47 7.63
CA SER A 365 11.66 22.06 6.55
C SER A 365 11.97 20.65 6.04
N SER A 366 13.22 20.21 6.08
CA SER A 366 13.62 18.85 5.67
C SER A 366 13.10 17.74 6.60
N LEU A 367 12.63 18.11 7.78
CA LEU A 367 12.02 17.22 8.78
C LEU A 367 10.55 17.57 9.02
N ARG A 368 9.91 18.37 8.16
CA ARG A 368 8.46 18.57 8.23
C ARG A 368 7.78 17.40 7.55
N ASP A 369 6.87 16.73 8.26
CA ASP A 369 6.05 15.69 7.64
C ASP A 369 5.20 16.33 6.53
N VAL A 370 5.52 15.96 5.29
CA VAL A 370 4.66 16.20 4.15
C VAL A 370 3.49 15.24 4.26
N GLY A 371 2.49 15.61 5.06
CA GLY A 371 1.12 15.09 5.04
C GLY A 371 0.95 13.63 4.64
N ARG A 372 1.62 12.69 5.33
CA ARG A 372 1.27 11.26 5.24
C ARG A 372 -0.12 11.11 5.82
N SER A 373 -1.10 10.91 4.94
CA SER A 373 -2.50 10.67 5.26
C SER A 373 -2.65 9.65 6.38
N GLY A 374 -3.17 10.09 7.53
CA GLY A 374 -3.37 9.31 8.75
C GLY A 374 -3.88 7.88 8.49
N GLY A 375 -3.10 6.91 8.94
CA GLY A 375 -3.30 5.49 8.74
C GLY A 375 -2.08 4.62 9.04
N GLY A 376 -0.89 5.23 9.21
CA GLY A 376 0.33 4.53 9.60
C GLY A 376 0.31 3.98 11.03
N SER A 377 1.22 3.05 11.31
CA SER A 377 1.49 2.55 12.66
C SER A 377 2.39 3.53 13.38
N PHE A 378 1.99 3.92 14.59
CA PHE A 378 2.73 4.86 15.42
C PHE A 378 3.13 4.17 16.71
N ALA A 379 4.39 4.35 17.10
CA ALA A 379 4.90 3.93 18.40
C ALA A 379 5.60 5.11 19.06
N ILE A 380 5.34 5.37 20.34
CA ILE A 380 6.11 6.34 21.11
C ILE A 380 6.67 5.70 22.37
N HIS A 381 7.93 6.01 22.65
CA HIS A 381 8.56 5.71 23.91
C HIS A 381 9.36 6.89 24.45
N CYS A 382 9.13 7.26 25.70
CA CYS A 382 9.88 8.31 26.38
C CYS A 382 10.96 7.68 27.25
N TYR A 383 12.22 8.10 27.05
CA TYR A 383 13.33 7.62 27.86
C TYR A 383 14.40 8.71 27.99
N ARG A 384 14.82 9.02 29.22
CA ARG A 384 15.90 9.97 29.54
C ARG A 384 15.75 11.36 28.91
N LYS A 385 14.61 12.03 29.12
CA LYS A 385 14.31 13.38 28.58
C LYS A 385 14.24 13.46 27.06
N GLN A 386 13.99 12.32 26.40
CA GLN A 386 13.87 12.21 24.96
C GLN A 386 12.59 11.43 24.63
N ALA A 387 11.92 11.83 23.57
CA ALA A 387 10.78 11.11 23.02
C ALA A 387 11.19 10.44 21.70
N PHE A 388 11.23 9.12 21.71
CA PHE A 388 11.48 8.27 20.55
C PHE A 388 10.14 7.97 19.88
N VAL A 389 10.06 8.25 18.58
CA VAL A 389 8.82 8.11 17.81
C VAL A 389 9.10 7.21 16.62
N GLY A 390 8.34 6.12 16.49
CA GLY A 390 8.29 5.28 15.32
C GLY A 390 7.11 5.70 14.44
N ARG A 391 7.38 5.99 13.17
CA ARG A 391 6.36 6.30 12.16
C ARG A 391 6.49 5.31 11.02
N ASP A 392 5.60 4.33 11.02
CA ASP A 392 5.72 3.16 10.17
C ASP A 392 7.10 2.49 10.38
N GLY A 393 8.03 2.61 9.43
CA GLY A 393 9.39 2.08 9.55
C GLY A 393 10.44 3.09 10.03
N GLU A 394 10.14 4.39 10.06
CA GLU A 394 11.12 5.42 10.42
C GLU A 394 11.19 5.62 11.93
N LEU A 395 12.39 5.56 12.53
CA LEU A 395 12.63 5.95 13.91
C LEU A 395 13.20 7.36 14.01
N GLU A 396 12.57 8.20 14.82
CA GLU A 396 12.99 9.57 15.11
C GLU A 396 13.12 9.81 16.62
N VAL A 397 13.92 10.81 16.97
CA VAL A 397 14.09 11.28 18.35
C VAL A 397 13.79 12.77 18.43
N TRP A 398 13.03 13.14 19.46
CA TRP A 398 12.77 14.50 19.86
C TRP A 398 13.52 14.79 21.16
N SER A 399 14.36 15.81 21.13
CA SER A 399 15.20 16.22 22.26
C SER A 399 15.14 17.72 22.49
N ARG A 400 15.23 18.16 23.75
CA ARG A 400 15.22 19.57 24.11
C ARG A 400 16.57 20.24 23.76
N VAL A 401 16.52 21.44 23.17
CA VAL A 401 17.69 22.29 22.90
C VAL A 401 17.75 23.40 23.94
N GLU A 402 18.76 23.44 24.81
CA GLU A 402 18.94 24.54 25.75
C GLU A 402 19.66 25.73 25.08
N GLU A 403 18.94 26.86 24.90
CA GLU A 403 19.37 28.26 25.15
C GLU A 403 18.34 29.29 24.59
N ASN A 404 17.24 29.51 25.32
CA ASN A 404 16.60 30.81 25.63
C ASN A 404 15.18 30.62 26.18
N VAL A 405 14.78 31.53 27.06
CA VAL A 405 13.69 31.39 28.04
C VAL A 405 12.28 31.63 27.47
N ASP A 406 12.12 31.81 26.16
CA ASP A 406 10.80 32.02 25.55
C ASP A 406 10.61 31.05 24.37
N GLU A 407 9.73 30.06 24.57
CA GLU A 407 9.38 28.92 23.68
C GLU A 407 10.33 27.70 23.75
N GLU A 408 9.89 26.66 24.47
CA GLU A 408 10.54 25.34 24.58
C GLU A 408 10.78 24.71 23.21
N MET A 409 12.02 24.79 22.71
CA MET A 409 12.37 24.35 21.36
C MET A 409 12.92 22.92 21.39
N TYR A 410 12.03 21.94 21.22
CA TYR A 410 12.43 20.56 20.89
C TYR A 410 12.97 20.50 19.46
N ARG A 411 13.97 19.66 19.22
CA ARG A 411 14.54 19.36 17.90
C ARG A 411 14.30 17.89 17.56
N ARG A 412 13.76 17.63 16.37
CA ARG A 412 13.63 16.30 15.76
C ARG A 412 14.92 15.91 15.03
N ASN A 413 15.29 14.64 15.08
CA ASN A 413 16.29 14.01 14.21
C ASN A 413 15.89 12.56 13.90
N TYR A 414 16.30 12.01 12.75
CA TYR A 414 16.15 10.58 12.45
C TYR A 414 17.27 9.76 13.12
N ILE A 415 16.91 8.58 13.63
CA ILE A 415 17.83 7.58 14.23
C ILE A 415 18.15 6.45 13.25
N ASP A 416 17.28 6.20 12.28
CA ASP A 416 17.46 5.13 11.30
C ASP A 416 18.06 5.66 10.00
N LYS A 417 18.82 4.80 9.29
CA LYS A 417 19.11 5.03 7.87
C LYS A 417 17.88 4.68 7.04
N VAL A 418 17.86 5.18 5.80
CA VAL A 418 16.81 4.83 4.82
C VAL A 418 16.69 3.31 4.65
N GLU A 419 17.82 2.59 4.67
CA GLU A 419 17.84 1.12 4.57
C GLU A 419 17.21 0.41 5.79
N ASP A 420 17.27 1.03 6.97
CA ASP A 420 16.70 0.47 8.20
C ASP A 420 15.18 0.72 8.25
N SER A 421 14.70 1.84 7.71
CA SER A 421 13.27 2.14 7.64
C SER A 421 12.48 1.28 6.64
N GLU A 422 13.16 0.71 5.64
CA GLU A 422 12.57 -0.24 4.70
C GLU A 422 12.33 -1.65 5.26
N ARG A 423 12.89 -1.98 6.44
CA ARG A 423 12.83 -3.35 7.01
C ARG A 423 11.46 -3.77 7.56
N GLY A 424 10.59 -2.81 7.84
CA GLY A 424 9.27 -3.09 8.40
C GLY A 424 8.86 -2.10 9.48
N VAL A 425 7.59 -2.18 9.87
CA VAL A 425 6.94 -1.27 10.80
C VAL A 425 7.45 -1.46 12.22
N ILE A 426 7.78 -0.39 12.93
CA ILE A 426 8.19 -0.43 14.33
C ILE A 426 6.97 -0.78 15.20
N LYS A 427 7.08 -1.87 15.96
CA LYS A 427 6.00 -2.40 16.80
C LYS A 427 6.12 -1.99 18.26
N LYS A 428 7.34 -1.98 18.79
CA LYS A 428 7.65 -1.58 20.17
C LYS A 428 9.06 -1.02 20.29
N ILE A 429 9.20 0.00 21.13
CA ILE A 429 10.45 0.67 21.50
C ILE A 429 10.58 0.58 23.03
N GLU A 430 11.72 0.16 23.57
CA GLU A 430 12.05 0.34 25.00
C GLU A 430 13.50 0.81 25.20
N GLY A 431 13.72 1.65 26.21
CA GLY A 431 15.05 2.04 26.68
C GLY A 431 15.53 1.17 27.84
N GLY A 432 16.81 0.80 27.85
CA GLY A 432 17.43 0.06 28.95
C GLY A 432 18.91 0.39 29.11
N GLY A 433 19.31 0.76 30.33
CA GLY A 433 20.67 1.27 30.58
C GLY A 433 20.98 2.48 29.70
N ASP A 434 22.04 2.38 28.90
CA ASP A 434 22.44 3.42 27.93
C ASP A 434 22.06 3.06 26.48
N ARG A 435 21.11 2.13 26.28
CA ARG A 435 20.73 1.58 24.96
C ARG A 435 19.24 1.76 24.67
N LEU A 436 18.93 1.85 23.38
CA LEU A 436 17.58 1.79 22.84
C LEU A 436 17.38 0.45 22.14
N PHE A 437 16.23 -0.17 22.36
CA PHE A 437 15.82 -1.44 21.78
C PHE A 437 14.55 -1.28 20.97
N VAL A 438 14.52 -1.87 19.77
CA VAL A 438 13.41 -1.74 18.82
C VAL A 438 13.04 -3.12 18.27
N THR A 439 11.74 -3.35 18.09
CA THR A 439 11.22 -4.51 17.37
C THR A 439 10.38 -4.07 16.20
N ARG A 440 10.47 -4.80 15.09
CA ARG A 440 9.71 -4.54 13.87
C ARG A 440 8.73 -5.67 13.58
N GLU A 441 7.63 -5.34 12.93
CA GLU A 441 6.63 -6.29 12.46
C GLU A 441 7.26 -7.27 11.48
N ASP A 442 7.02 -8.56 11.69
CA ASP A 442 7.53 -9.67 10.88
C ASP A 442 9.06 -9.81 10.78
N VAL A 443 9.83 -9.09 11.60
CA VAL A 443 11.31 -9.20 11.65
C VAL A 443 11.74 -10.06 12.83
N GLU A 444 12.71 -10.95 12.58
CA GLU A 444 13.29 -11.78 13.63
C GLU A 444 14.30 -11.01 14.50
N GLY A 445 14.03 -10.94 15.80
CA GLY A 445 14.93 -10.39 16.81
C GLY A 445 14.66 -8.93 17.23
N ILE A 446 15.48 -8.46 18.17
CA ILE A 446 15.41 -7.13 18.78
C ILE A 446 16.62 -6.33 18.31
N GLU A 447 16.40 -5.22 17.65
CA GLU A 447 17.46 -4.31 17.19
C GLU A 447 17.94 -3.46 18.37
N SER A 448 19.27 -3.33 18.55
CA SER A 448 19.86 -2.50 19.61
C SER A 448 20.93 -1.55 19.05
N ASP A 449 20.89 -0.30 19.51
CA ASP A 449 21.95 0.67 19.23
C ASP A 449 23.18 0.46 20.13
N CYS A 450 24.38 0.60 19.57
CA CYS A 450 25.65 0.27 20.20
C CYS A 450 26.76 1.31 19.92
N LYS A 451 26.46 2.61 19.79
CA LYS A 451 27.41 3.75 20.07
C LYS A 451 26.86 5.10 19.61
N CYS A 452 26.80 6.09 20.50
CA CYS A 452 26.97 7.51 20.11
C CYS A 452 27.34 8.35 21.34
N SER A 453 28.00 9.51 21.25
CA SER A 453 28.62 10.19 22.42
C SER A 453 27.96 11.51 22.86
N PHE A 454 27.57 11.70 24.13
CA PHE A 454 27.22 13.04 24.70
C PHE A 454 28.10 13.46 25.89
N ILE A 455 28.53 14.72 25.85
CA ILE A 455 28.54 15.70 26.97
C ILE A 455 28.23 17.11 26.38
N MET A 456 27.58 17.98 27.17
CA MET A 456 27.31 19.43 26.97
C MET A 456 27.96 20.21 28.15
N PRO A 457 28.17 21.56 28.22
CA PRO A 457 28.20 22.68 27.26
C PRO A 457 29.56 23.45 27.24
N ALA A 458 29.65 24.53 26.43
CA ALA A 458 30.62 25.65 26.48
C ALA A 458 32.04 25.44 25.90
N LEU A 459 32.27 25.96 24.69
CA LEU A 459 33.30 26.99 24.40
C LEU A 459 33.18 27.50 22.96
N LEU A 460 32.86 28.79 22.87
CA LEU A 460 33.13 29.68 21.74
C LEU A 460 34.57 29.51 21.23
N GLU A 461 34.80 29.63 19.92
CA GLU A 461 35.30 30.88 19.31
C GLU A 461 35.52 30.79 17.80
N GLN A 462 34.95 31.81 17.12
CA GLN A 462 35.53 32.63 16.05
C GLN A 462 36.04 31.97 14.75
N THR A 463 35.48 32.38 13.60
CA THR A 463 36.06 33.47 12.78
C THR A 463 35.12 33.92 11.64
N PRO A 464 35.32 35.13 11.09
CA PRO A 464 34.23 36.00 10.65
C PRO A 464 34.09 36.15 9.13
N ALA A 465 32.94 36.72 8.76
CA ALA A 465 32.69 37.66 7.68
C ALA A 465 33.66 37.71 6.49
N ASN A 466 33.09 37.52 5.29
CA ASN A 466 33.49 38.32 4.14
C ASN A 466 32.27 39.00 3.50
N HIS A 467 32.40 40.31 3.43
CA HIS A 467 31.61 41.27 2.69
C HIS A 467 31.29 40.84 1.24
N VAL A 468 30.05 41.06 0.80
CA VAL A 468 29.79 41.84 -0.42
C VAL A 468 28.59 42.76 -0.19
N SER A 469 28.86 44.05 -0.25
CA SER A 469 27.95 45.19 -0.33
C SER A 469 27.23 45.24 -1.69
N GLY A 470 25.96 45.65 -1.70
CA GLY A 470 25.28 46.04 -2.94
C GLY A 470 23.89 46.60 -2.67
N ASP A 471 23.77 47.92 -2.76
CA ASP A 471 22.57 48.76 -2.60
C ASP A 471 21.34 48.33 -3.42
N GLY A 472 20.15 48.71 -2.92
CA GLY A 472 18.94 48.62 -3.72
C GLY A 472 17.64 49.00 -3.00
N HIS A 473 17.61 50.18 -2.37
CA HIS A 473 16.38 50.81 -1.87
C HIS A 473 15.37 51.06 -3.03
N LEU A 474 14.42 50.16 -3.28
CA LEU A 474 13.17 50.49 -4.01
C LEU A 474 12.05 49.41 -3.93
N GLU A 475 11.71 48.86 -2.76
CA GLU A 475 10.60 47.87 -2.73
C GLU A 475 9.78 47.81 -1.43
N ARG A 476 9.69 48.92 -0.67
CA ARG A 476 8.89 48.97 0.57
C ARG A 476 7.58 49.78 0.50
N ASP A 477 7.27 50.41 -0.63
CA ASP A 477 6.06 51.23 -0.78
C ASP A 477 4.96 50.63 -1.67
N ILE A 478 5.18 49.47 -2.30
CA ILE A 478 4.13 48.76 -3.08
C ILE A 478 3.39 47.72 -2.22
N LEU A 479 4.01 47.19 -1.17
CA LEU A 479 3.40 46.18 -0.28
C LEU A 479 2.41 46.75 0.76
N ARG A 480 2.37 48.06 0.97
CA ARG A 480 1.42 48.70 1.91
C ARG A 480 0.06 49.07 1.29
N VAL A 481 -0.06 49.06 -0.04
CA VAL A 481 -1.33 49.33 -0.75
C VAL A 481 -2.14 48.05 -1.01
N LEU A 482 -1.50 46.89 -1.04
CA LEU A 482 -2.17 45.59 -1.24
C LEU A 482 -2.77 44.97 0.04
N LEU A 483 -2.54 45.58 1.21
CA LEU A 483 -3.01 45.10 2.51
C LEU A 483 -4.38 45.67 2.94
N ILE A 484 -5.06 46.45 2.09
CA ILE A 484 -6.35 47.12 2.43
C ILE A 484 -7.57 46.53 1.68
N LEU A 485 -7.42 45.53 0.82
CA LEU A 485 -8.55 44.92 0.07
C LEU A 485 -8.69 43.40 0.25
N LYS A 486 -8.67 42.92 1.49
CA LYS A 486 -9.11 41.55 1.82
C LYS A 486 -10.12 41.54 2.97
N MET A 487 -11.32 42.04 2.70
CA MET A 487 -12.50 41.78 3.51
C MET A 487 -13.58 41.10 2.66
N ASN A 488 -14.05 39.96 3.19
CA ASN A 488 -15.26 39.20 2.87
C ASN A 488 -15.36 38.50 1.50
N TYR A 489 -15.27 37.17 1.49
CA TYR A 489 -16.27 36.25 0.90
C TYR A 489 -16.10 34.83 1.50
N PRO A 490 -17.18 34.02 1.58
CA PRO A 490 -17.26 32.83 2.43
C PRO A 490 -16.67 31.56 1.77
N LYS A 491 -16.31 30.61 2.64
CA LYS A 491 -15.89 29.24 2.33
C LYS A 491 -16.81 28.57 1.31
N ILE A 492 -16.35 28.40 0.08
CA ILE A 492 -16.88 27.41 -0.87
C ILE A 492 -16.02 26.15 -0.73
N LYS A 493 -16.63 25.07 -0.21
CA LYS A 493 -16.02 23.75 -0.13
C LYS A 493 -15.71 23.24 -1.56
N GLY A 494 -14.43 23.20 -1.91
CA GLY A 494 -13.94 22.52 -3.11
C GLY A 494 -13.98 21.01 -2.95
N SER A 495 -15.16 20.39 -3.12
CA SER A 495 -15.28 18.93 -3.24
C SER A 495 -15.89 18.49 -4.58
N LEU A 496 -15.85 19.35 -5.61
CA LEU A 496 -16.50 19.09 -6.90
C LEU A 496 -15.54 19.05 -8.11
N ILE A 497 -14.25 19.33 -7.94
CA ILE A 497 -13.36 19.64 -9.09
C ILE A 497 -12.31 18.55 -9.37
N THR A 498 -12.02 17.66 -8.43
CA THR A 498 -11.08 16.52 -8.60
C THR A 498 -11.66 15.31 -9.34
N LYS A 499 -12.86 15.40 -9.93
CA LYS A 499 -13.59 14.25 -10.50
C LYS A 499 -13.65 14.18 -12.03
N SER A 500 -12.92 15.04 -12.74
CA SER A 500 -13.17 15.29 -14.17
C SER A 500 -12.02 14.94 -15.13
N ILE A 501 -10.92 14.33 -14.66
CA ILE A 501 -9.75 13.98 -15.51
C ILE A 501 -9.71 12.50 -15.91
N ASP A 502 -10.48 11.64 -15.25
CA ASP A 502 -10.27 10.19 -15.33
C ASP A 502 -11.01 9.50 -16.50
N ASN A 503 -11.13 10.18 -17.65
CA ASN A 503 -11.86 9.66 -18.82
C ASN A 503 -10.93 8.93 -19.80
N MET A 504 -10.64 7.66 -19.52
CA MET A 504 -10.44 6.67 -20.58
C MET A 504 -10.81 5.26 -20.10
N TYR A 505 -11.81 4.70 -20.77
CA TYR A 505 -12.49 3.43 -20.53
C TYR A 505 -11.58 2.29 -20.06
N PHE A 506 -12.00 1.63 -18.98
CA PHE A 506 -11.39 0.46 -18.33
C PHE A 506 -10.28 0.76 -17.30
N TRP A 507 -9.68 1.95 -17.33
CA TRP A 507 -8.49 2.26 -16.50
C TRP A 507 -8.79 2.67 -15.06
N GLU A 508 -9.98 3.21 -14.78
CA GLU A 508 -10.37 3.62 -13.43
C GLU A 508 -10.76 2.47 -12.49
N ALA A 509 -11.11 1.30 -13.05
CA ALA A 509 -11.40 0.12 -12.24
C ALA A 509 -10.15 -0.41 -11.52
N LEU A 510 -8.95 -0.20 -12.10
CA LEU A 510 -7.67 -0.47 -11.44
C LEU A 510 -7.43 0.48 -10.26
N HIS A 511 -7.80 1.76 -10.40
CA HIS A 511 -7.60 2.78 -9.37
C HIS A 511 -8.50 2.62 -8.14
N HIS A 512 -9.66 1.96 -8.28
CA HIS A 512 -10.59 1.69 -7.18
C HIS A 512 -10.59 0.24 -6.68
N SER A 513 -9.63 -0.58 -7.12
CA SER A 513 -9.43 -1.97 -6.66
C SER A 513 -8.74 -2.10 -5.30
N GLU A 514 -8.56 -1.01 -4.55
CA GLU A 514 -8.00 -0.97 -3.18
C GLU A 514 -8.75 -1.88 -2.18
N GLY A 515 -9.93 -2.41 -2.54
CA GLY A 515 -10.70 -3.37 -1.75
C GLY A 515 -10.63 -4.85 -2.20
N CYS A 516 -9.78 -5.22 -3.17
CA CYS A 516 -9.57 -6.62 -3.55
C CYS A 516 -8.07 -6.94 -3.71
N GLY A 517 -7.45 -7.43 -2.63
CA GLY A 517 -6.27 -8.30 -2.68
C GLY A 517 -5.05 -7.85 -3.50
N ALA A 518 -4.31 -6.84 -3.02
CA ALA A 518 -2.87 -6.56 -3.23
C ALA A 518 -2.19 -6.88 -4.59
N VAL A 519 -2.12 -5.90 -5.50
CA VAL A 519 -0.89 -5.58 -6.23
C VAL A 519 -0.71 -4.07 -6.13
N ARG A 520 0.32 -3.61 -5.41
CA ARG A 520 0.73 -2.19 -5.43
C ARG A 520 1.25 -1.87 -6.84
N LEU A 521 0.42 -1.26 -7.66
CA LEU A 521 0.89 -0.39 -8.75
C LEU A 521 0.77 1.04 -8.22
N PRO A 522 1.86 1.80 -8.10
CA PRO A 522 1.81 3.15 -7.58
C PRO A 522 1.16 4.05 -8.64
N LEU A 523 0.03 4.66 -8.28
CA LEU A 523 -0.50 5.84 -8.97
C LEU A 523 -0.80 6.87 -7.89
N GLN A 524 0.20 7.70 -7.58
CA GLN A 524 -0.02 9.00 -6.94
C GLN A 524 -0.07 10.06 -8.03
N ALA A 525 -1.10 10.91 -7.95
CA ALA A 525 -1.24 12.09 -8.78
C ALA A 525 -0.48 13.26 -8.15
N GLY A 526 0.50 13.80 -8.88
CA GLY A 526 0.95 15.18 -8.70
C GLY A 526 2.44 15.42 -8.97
N ALA A 527 2.77 16.00 -10.13
CA ALA A 527 3.74 17.10 -10.32
C ALA A 527 4.17 17.19 -11.79
N TRP A 528 3.93 18.33 -12.48
CA TRP A 528 4.41 18.51 -13.87
C TRP A 528 4.78 19.94 -14.20
N TRP A 529 5.81 20.09 -15.06
CA TRP A 529 6.10 21.18 -16.01
C TRP A 529 7.36 22.02 -15.72
N GLY A 530 8.52 21.39 -15.94
CA GLY A 530 9.76 22.11 -16.27
C GLY A 530 10.52 21.46 -17.42
N PHE A 531 10.55 20.13 -17.48
CA PHE A 531 11.44 19.41 -18.42
C PHE A 531 10.81 18.14 -19.05
N GLU A 532 9.52 17.91 -18.81
CA GLU A 532 8.98 16.55 -18.75
C GLU A 532 7.66 16.38 -19.58
N GLY A 533 7.12 17.46 -20.15
CA GLY A 533 5.78 17.56 -20.76
C GLY A 533 5.37 16.60 -21.89
N GLY A 534 6.27 15.86 -22.52
CA GLY A 534 5.95 15.02 -23.69
C GLY A 534 4.95 13.91 -23.37
N GLY A 535 4.95 13.44 -22.13
CA GLY A 535 4.06 12.39 -21.68
C GLY A 535 2.58 12.80 -21.63
N ILE A 536 2.21 13.70 -20.72
CA ILE A 536 0.81 14.12 -20.52
C ILE A 536 0.12 14.59 -21.81
N VAL A 537 0.88 15.18 -22.73
CA VAL A 537 0.36 15.64 -24.02
C VAL A 537 -0.17 14.46 -24.85
N LEU A 538 0.42 13.26 -24.75
CA LEU A 538 -0.11 12.06 -25.40
C LEU A 538 -1.51 11.70 -24.88
N LEU A 539 -1.76 11.81 -23.57
CA LEU A 539 -3.08 11.57 -23.00
C LEU A 539 -4.14 12.57 -23.50
N TRP A 540 -3.78 13.84 -23.65
CA TRP A 540 -4.69 14.86 -24.17
C TRP A 540 -5.10 14.63 -25.62
N VAL A 541 -4.17 14.17 -26.46
CA VAL A 541 -4.48 13.90 -27.86
C VAL A 541 -5.27 12.62 -28.06
N ASP A 542 -5.12 11.63 -27.16
CA ASP A 542 -5.94 10.42 -27.14
C ASP A 542 -7.42 10.76 -26.92
N ILE A 543 -7.72 11.73 -26.03
CA ILE A 543 -9.08 12.22 -25.81
C ILE A 543 -9.69 12.79 -27.11
N LEU A 544 -8.97 13.69 -27.77
CA LEU A 544 -9.42 14.30 -29.04
C LEU A 544 -9.67 13.24 -30.12
N ALA A 545 -8.75 12.30 -30.27
CA ALA A 545 -8.82 11.26 -31.27
C ALA A 545 -9.93 10.24 -30.97
N MET A 546 -10.18 9.92 -29.70
CA MET A 546 -11.32 9.09 -29.29
C MET A 546 -12.66 9.70 -29.70
N TYR A 547 -12.88 10.99 -29.43
CA TYR A 547 -14.11 11.68 -29.86
C TYR A 547 -14.24 11.76 -31.37
N ALA A 548 -13.13 11.91 -32.09
CA ALA A 548 -13.14 11.84 -33.55
C ALA A 548 -13.60 10.45 -34.03
N MET A 549 -13.14 9.38 -33.38
CA MET A 549 -13.57 8.01 -33.71
C MET A 549 -15.02 7.71 -33.31
N TYR A 550 -15.58 8.35 -32.27
CA TYR A 550 -17.02 8.26 -31.97
C TYR A 550 -17.92 8.80 -33.08
N MET A 551 -17.42 9.77 -33.86
CA MET A 551 -18.12 10.30 -35.01
C MET A 551 -17.99 9.42 -36.26
N MET A 552 -17.24 8.30 -36.20
CA MET A 552 -17.00 7.42 -37.35
C MET A 552 -18.29 6.81 -37.89
N MET A 553 -19.22 6.41 -37.02
CA MET A 553 -20.52 5.86 -37.43
C MET A 553 -21.26 6.86 -38.32
N ALA A 554 -21.44 8.09 -37.83
CA ALA A 554 -22.07 9.17 -38.57
C ALA A 554 -21.31 9.57 -39.85
N TYR A 555 -19.98 9.47 -39.88
CA TYR A 555 -19.20 9.72 -41.10
C TYR A 555 -19.48 8.69 -42.18
N LEU A 556 -19.54 7.40 -41.83
CA LEU A 556 -19.79 6.31 -42.75
C LEU A 556 -21.24 6.31 -43.29
N THR A 557 -22.21 6.71 -42.47
CA THR A 557 -23.61 6.79 -42.91
C THR A 557 -23.91 8.09 -43.65
N ASN A 558 -23.43 9.25 -43.17
CA ASN A 558 -23.75 10.54 -43.80
C ASN A 558 -22.90 10.88 -45.04
N VAL A 559 -21.61 10.54 -45.07
CA VAL A 559 -20.69 10.90 -46.17
C VAL A 559 -20.50 9.75 -47.15
N TRP A 560 -20.21 8.55 -46.62
CA TRP A 560 -20.00 7.38 -47.48
C TRP A 560 -21.32 6.76 -47.96
N LYS A 561 -22.45 7.15 -47.35
CA LYS A 561 -23.79 6.62 -47.65
C LYS A 561 -23.80 5.09 -47.66
N LEU A 562 -23.05 4.47 -46.74
CA LEU A 562 -23.09 3.03 -46.51
C LEU A 562 -24.36 2.68 -45.74
N GLY A 563 -24.94 1.52 -46.02
CA GLY A 563 -26.03 0.99 -45.20
C GLY A 563 -25.59 0.87 -43.74
N PHE A 564 -26.45 1.27 -42.80
CA PHE A 564 -26.08 1.44 -41.39
C PHE A 564 -25.52 0.15 -40.75
N THR A 565 -25.95 -1.04 -41.20
CA THR A 565 -25.39 -2.31 -40.73
C THR A 565 -23.95 -2.54 -41.18
N ARG A 566 -23.60 -2.11 -42.39
CA ARG A 566 -22.22 -2.19 -42.92
C ARG A 566 -21.32 -1.16 -42.23
N ALA A 567 -21.84 0.04 -41.98
CA ALA A 567 -21.13 1.05 -41.19
C ALA A 567 -20.87 0.55 -39.76
N ALA A 568 -21.90 0.03 -39.08
CA ALA A 568 -21.79 -0.57 -37.75
C ALA A 568 -20.77 -1.73 -37.73
N ALA A 569 -20.73 -2.55 -38.78
CA ALA A 569 -19.76 -3.63 -38.87
C ALA A 569 -18.30 -3.11 -38.92
N ILE A 570 -18.02 -2.06 -39.69
CA ILE A 570 -16.68 -1.44 -39.74
C ILE A 570 -16.30 -0.88 -38.37
N VAL A 571 -17.22 -0.16 -37.72
CA VAL A 571 -17.00 0.45 -36.41
C VAL A 571 -16.78 -0.62 -35.31
N ASN A 572 -17.60 -1.67 -35.29
CA ASN A 572 -17.44 -2.77 -34.32
C ASN A 572 -16.17 -3.58 -34.57
N VAL A 573 -15.77 -3.78 -35.84
CA VAL A 573 -14.47 -4.40 -36.15
C VAL A 573 -13.32 -3.55 -35.60
N PHE A 574 -13.36 -2.24 -35.83
CA PHE A 574 -12.35 -1.32 -35.31
C PHE A 574 -12.28 -1.36 -33.78
N TRP A 575 -13.39 -1.12 -33.08
CA TRP A 575 -13.41 -1.11 -31.62
C TRP A 575 -13.05 -2.47 -31.02
N GLY A 576 -13.55 -3.57 -31.60
CA GLY A 576 -13.19 -4.91 -31.16
C GLY A 576 -11.70 -5.21 -31.29
N VAL A 577 -11.06 -4.82 -32.41
CA VAL A 577 -9.61 -4.95 -32.57
C VAL A 577 -8.85 -4.08 -31.57
N THR A 578 -9.23 -2.82 -31.39
CA THR A 578 -8.60 -1.91 -30.42
C THR A 578 -8.73 -2.41 -28.97
N THR A 579 -9.78 -3.16 -28.62
CA THR A 579 -9.91 -3.76 -27.28
C THR A 579 -9.14 -5.08 -27.12
N ILE A 580 -8.89 -5.83 -28.21
CA ILE A 580 -8.14 -7.10 -28.18
C ILE A 580 -6.62 -6.88 -28.22
N LEU A 581 -6.17 -5.94 -29.04
CA LEU A 581 -4.76 -5.70 -29.36
C LEU A 581 -3.87 -5.30 -28.16
N PRO A 582 -4.37 -4.71 -27.06
CA PRO A 582 -3.56 -4.45 -25.87
C PRO A 582 -2.87 -5.70 -25.29
N LEU A 583 -3.54 -6.86 -25.29
CA LEU A 583 -2.97 -8.08 -24.73
C LEU A 583 -1.66 -8.53 -25.43
N PRO A 584 -1.61 -8.73 -26.77
CA PRO A 584 -0.38 -9.08 -27.45
C PRO A 584 0.66 -7.94 -27.44
N LEU A 585 0.25 -6.66 -27.41
CA LEU A 585 1.21 -5.56 -27.32
C LEU A 585 1.89 -5.48 -25.95
N ALA A 586 1.16 -5.75 -24.86
CA ALA A 586 1.74 -5.88 -23.53
C ALA A 586 2.78 -7.01 -23.48
N PHE A 587 2.46 -8.16 -24.09
CA PHE A 587 3.40 -9.28 -24.23
C PHE A 587 4.67 -8.88 -25.01
N LEU A 588 4.51 -8.19 -26.14
CA LEU A 588 5.66 -7.73 -26.95
C LEU A 588 6.52 -6.69 -26.23
N ALA A 589 5.89 -5.79 -25.47
CA ALA A 589 6.58 -4.80 -24.65
C ALA A 589 7.45 -5.45 -23.58
N GLU A 590 6.96 -6.49 -22.91
CA GLU A 590 7.69 -7.18 -21.84
C GLU A 590 8.71 -8.21 -22.32
N THR A 591 8.65 -8.64 -23.58
CA THR A 591 9.54 -9.69 -24.10
C THR A 591 10.62 -9.15 -25.04
N ILE A 592 10.31 -8.12 -25.83
CA ILE A 592 11.18 -7.67 -26.93
C ILE A 592 11.48 -6.18 -26.86
N THR A 593 10.45 -5.32 -26.82
CA THR A 593 10.66 -3.89 -27.15
C THR A 593 10.93 -2.99 -25.95
N GLY A 594 10.38 -3.30 -24.77
CA GLY A 594 10.27 -2.37 -23.65
C GLY A 594 9.12 -1.37 -23.81
N ASN A 595 8.74 -0.71 -22.70
CA ASN A 595 7.58 0.19 -22.64
C ASN A 595 7.76 1.46 -23.48
N TYR A 596 8.94 2.09 -23.39
CA TYR A 596 9.24 3.31 -24.15
C TYR A 596 9.16 3.10 -25.66
N TRP A 597 9.85 2.09 -26.21
CA TRP A 597 9.89 1.87 -27.66
C TRP A 597 8.53 1.45 -28.22
N MET A 598 7.76 0.66 -27.46
CA MET A 598 6.39 0.33 -27.83
C MET A 598 5.51 1.59 -27.87
N LEU A 599 5.62 2.45 -26.84
CA LEU A 599 4.89 3.70 -26.78
C LEU A 599 5.26 4.62 -27.96
N LEU A 600 6.55 4.77 -28.27
CA LEU A 600 7.02 5.58 -29.40
C LEU A 600 6.51 5.04 -30.75
N LEU A 601 6.67 3.74 -31.00
CA LEU A 601 6.21 3.10 -32.25
C LEU A 601 4.69 3.27 -32.41
N SER A 602 3.94 3.07 -31.32
CA SER A 602 2.49 3.26 -31.32
C SER A 602 2.09 4.71 -31.53
N SER A 603 2.79 5.70 -30.96
CA SER A 603 2.56 7.14 -31.21
C SER A 603 2.74 7.54 -32.68
N PHE A 604 3.80 7.05 -33.33
CA PHE A 604 4.01 7.28 -34.77
C PHE A 604 2.92 6.61 -35.62
N SER A 605 2.56 5.38 -35.29
CA SER A 605 1.48 4.65 -35.95
C SER A 605 0.14 5.38 -35.81
N TYR A 606 -0.14 5.91 -34.61
CA TYR A 606 -1.35 6.67 -34.32
C TYR A 606 -1.43 7.95 -35.16
N SER A 607 -0.35 8.73 -35.18
CA SER A 607 -0.24 9.96 -35.96
C SER A 607 -0.39 9.71 -37.46
N ALA A 608 0.26 8.68 -37.99
CA ALA A 608 0.13 8.28 -39.38
C ALA A 608 -1.31 7.84 -39.71
N GLY A 609 -1.94 7.05 -38.82
CA GLY A 609 -3.30 6.58 -38.97
C GLY A 609 -4.33 7.71 -39.02
N LEU A 610 -4.29 8.65 -38.07
CA LEU A 610 -5.17 9.82 -38.08
C LEU A 610 -4.89 10.75 -39.27
N GLY A 611 -3.63 10.89 -39.67
CA GLY A 611 -3.26 11.61 -40.88
C GLY A 611 -3.88 10.99 -42.14
N PHE A 612 -3.81 9.66 -42.28
CA PHE A 612 -4.43 8.93 -43.38
C PHE A 612 -5.96 9.05 -43.36
N LEU A 613 -6.57 9.01 -42.18
CA LEU A 613 -8.01 9.23 -42.02
C LEU A 613 -8.40 10.65 -42.47
N ALA A 614 -7.68 11.68 -42.04
CA ALA A 614 -7.94 13.06 -42.47
C ALA A 614 -7.75 13.24 -43.98
N MET A 615 -6.69 12.66 -44.56
CA MET A 615 -6.43 12.69 -46.00
C MET A 615 -7.44 11.89 -46.83
N SER A 616 -8.08 10.88 -46.24
CA SER A 616 -9.14 10.11 -46.89
C SER A 616 -10.40 10.94 -47.20
N THR A 617 -10.56 12.10 -46.54
CA THR A 617 -11.73 12.95 -46.76
C THR A 617 -11.71 13.60 -48.15
N PRO A 618 -12.87 13.70 -48.85
CA PRO A 618 -12.96 14.23 -50.22
C PRO A 618 -12.25 15.58 -50.47
N PRO A 619 -12.37 16.60 -49.60
CA PRO A 619 -11.80 17.92 -49.89
C PRO A 619 -10.27 17.98 -49.93
N VAL A 620 -9.57 17.07 -49.23
CA VAL A 620 -8.12 17.16 -49.00
C VAL A 620 -7.34 16.70 -50.24
N LEU A 621 -7.58 15.48 -50.71
CA LEU A 621 -6.88 14.89 -51.87
C LEU A 621 -7.68 14.91 -53.18
N GLY A 622 -8.87 15.53 -53.21
CA GLY A 622 -9.71 15.57 -54.41
C GLY A 622 -9.00 16.16 -55.65
N ARG A 623 -8.20 17.23 -55.50
CA ARG A 623 -7.49 17.86 -56.62
C ARG A 623 -6.37 17.00 -57.20
N THR A 624 -5.58 16.34 -56.35
CA THR A 624 -4.45 15.51 -56.78
C THR A 624 -4.92 14.19 -57.38
N MET A 625 -6.09 13.70 -56.98
CA MET A 625 -6.70 12.47 -57.50
C MET A 625 -7.71 12.70 -58.65
N GLY A 626 -7.87 13.94 -59.13
CA GLY A 626 -8.78 14.27 -60.23
C GLY A 626 -10.27 14.05 -59.93
N ARG A 627 -10.70 14.19 -58.67
CA ARG A 627 -12.08 13.94 -58.19
C ARG A 627 -12.72 15.20 -57.58
N CYS A 628 -14.05 15.15 -57.42
CA CYS A 628 -14.81 16.20 -56.76
C CYS A 628 -14.46 16.35 -55.27
N ARG A 629 -14.72 17.54 -54.72
CA ARG A 629 -14.39 17.92 -53.33
C ARG A 629 -15.58 17.82 -52.37
N GLU A 630 -16.75 17.48 -52.90
CA GLU A 630 -17.99 17.41 -52.12
C GLU A 630 -18.01 16.14 -51.27
N TYR A 631 -18.75 16.21 -50.15
CA TYR A 631 -18.93 15.08 -49.24
C TYR A 631 -19.99 14.10 -49.78
N ASN A 632 -19.76 13.59 -50.98
CA ASN A 632 -20.63 12.66 -51.69
C ASN A 632 -19.89 11.34 -51.95
N PRO A 633 -20.60 10.20 -51.99
CA PRO A 633 -19.99 8.88 -52.20
C PRO A 633 -19.25 8.76 -53.53
N GLU A 634 -19.70 9.50 -54.56
CA GLU A 634 -19.08 9.53 -55.90
C GLU A 634 -17.68 10.18 -55.90
N CYS A 635 -17.45 11.11 -54.97
CA CYS A 635 -16.16 11.78 -54.81
C CYS A 635 -15.11 10.87 -54.15
N ILE A 636 -15.53 9.76 -53.51
CA ILE A 636 -14.64 8.85 -52.79
C ILE A 636 -13.96 7.88 -53.78
N GLY A 637 -12.72 8.19 -54.14
CA GLY A 637 -11.90 7.40 -55.05
C GLY A 637 -11.27 6.16 -54.42
N GLN A 638 -10.67 5.29 -55.25
CA GLN A 638 -9.96 4.10 -54.78
C GLN A 638 -8.80 4.45 -53.83
N GLY A 639 -8.06 5.52 -54.11
CA GLY A 639 -6.96 6.00 -53.24
C GLY A 639 -7.46 6.41 -51.85
N GLN A 640 -8.57 7.15 -51.75
CA GLN A 640 -9.18 7.53 -50.46
C GLN A 640 -9.70 6.32 -49.69
N ARG A 641 -10.27 5.32 -50.39
CA ARG A 641 -10.67 4.06 -49.76
C ARG A 641 -9.47 3.31 -49.20
N ILE A 642 -8.37 3.23 -49.95
CA ILE A 642 -7.13 2.60 -49.47
C ILE A 642 -6.63 3.32 -48.22
N LEU A 643 -6.50 4.65 -48.26
CA LEU A 643 -6.08 5.46 -47.10
C LEU A 643 -6.99 5.26 -45.89
N PHE A 644 -8.31 5.20 -46.08
CA PHE A 644 -9.25 4.97 -45.00
C PHE A 644 -9.07 3.58 -44.36
N TYR A 645 -8.99 2.53 -45.16
CA TYR A 645 -8.84 1.17 -44.64
C TYR A 645 -7.43 0.90 -44.09
N THR A 646 -6.39 1.60 -44.55
CA THR A 646 -5.06 1.55 -43.91
C THR A 646 -4.99 2.38 -42.64
N ALA A 647 -5.77 3.46 -42.53
CA ALA A 647 -5.85 4.28 -41.32
C ALA A 647 -6.38 3.48 -40.11
N LEU A 648 -7.45 2.69 -40.29
CA LEU A 648 -8.12 2.02 -39.18
C LEU A 648 -7.19 1.09 -38.36
N PRO A 649 -6.39 0.18 -38.97
CA PRO A 649 -5.45 -0.65 -38.22
C PRO A 649 -4.32 0.14 -37.55
N LEU A 650 -3.83 1.20 -38.20
CA LEU A 650 -2.78 2.07 -37.64
C LEU A 650 -3.27 2.81 -36.40
N ILE A 651 -4.49 3.36 -36.46
CA ILE A 651 -5.15 4.00 -35.31
C ILE A 651 -5.38 2.97 -34.20
N ALA A 652 -5.84 1.75 -34.54
CA ALA A 652 -6.07 0.70 -33.55
C ALA A 652 -4.76 0.31 -32.84
N PHE A 653 -3.67 0.14 -33.58
CA PHE A 653 -2.34 -0.12 -33.02
C PHE A 653 -1.85 1.03 -32.13
N GLY A 654 -2.02 2.28 -32.58
CA GLY A 654 -1.67 3.47 -31.82
C GLY A 654 -2.40 3.57 -30.48
N MET A 655 -3.74 3.53 -30.52
CA MET A 655 -4.59 3.56 -29.33
C MET A 655 -4.26 2.40 -28.37
N SER A 656 -4.05 1.20 -28.90
CA SER A 656 -3.77 0.02 -28.06
C SER A 656 -2.38 0.07 -27.41
N GLY A 657 -1.36 0.56 -28.12
CA GLY A 657 0.00 0.70 -27.57
C GLY A 657 0.11 1.79 -26.51
N HIS A 658 -0.60 2.91 -26.69
CA HIS A 658 -0.78 3.91 -25.64
C HIS A 658 -1.45 3.28 -24.43
N MET A 659 -2.59 2.61 -24.64
CA MET A 659 -3.33 1.92 -23.60
C MET A 659 -2.45 0.93 -22.81
N THR A 660 -1.54 0.17 -23.43
CA THR A 660 -0.71 -0.81 -22.72
C THR A 660 0.47 -0.22 -21.96
N CYS A 661 1.21 0.68 -22.58
CA CYS A 661 2.56 1.04 -22.13
C CYS A 661 2.62 2.40 -21.43
N TRP A 662 1.60 3.24 -21.58
CA TRP A 662 1.54 4.58 -21.01
C TRP A 662 1.79 4.60 -19.50
N ASN A 663 0.97 3.90 -18.72
CA ASN A 663 1.09 3.91 -17.24
C ASN A 663 2.40 3.32 -16.76
N SER A 664 2.87 2.24 -17.42
CA SER A 664 4.13 1.58 -17.07
C SER A 664 5.32 2.51 -17.33
N PHE A 665 5.34 3.17 -18.48
CA PHE A 665 6.37 4.16 -18.82
C PHE A 665 6.36 5.35 -17.85
N MET A 666 5.18 5.86 -17.50
CA MET A 666 5.07 6.99 -16.58
C MET A 666 5.56 6.64 -15.18
N ALA A 667 5.15 5.48 -14.64
CA ALA A 667 5.65 4.98 -13.36
C ALA A 667 7.18 4.84 -13.36
N GLU A 668 7.76 4.33 -14.44
CA GLU A 668 9.22 4.23 -14.63
C GLU A 668 9.94 5.58 -14.59
N GLN A 669 9.33 6.66 -15.09
CA GLN A 669 9.94 7.99 -15.07
C GLN A 669 9.81 8.69 -13.71
N PHE A 670 8.70 8.50 -12.99
CA PHE A 670 8.44 9.17 -11.70
C PHE A 670 9.36 8.74 -10.56
N ILE A 671 9.99 7.56 -10.65
CA ILE A 671 10.99 7.05 -9.68
C ILE A 671 12.19 8.02 -9.53
N ARG A 672 12.34 9.01 -10.41
CA ARG A 672 13.41 10.01 -10.38
C ARG A 672 13.17 11.22 -9.47
N VAL A 673 11.94 11.52 -9.05
CA VAL A 673 11.66 12.77 -8.29
C VAL A 673 12.11 12.69 -6.83
N GLU A 674 12.31 11.50 -6.27
CA GLU A 674 12.71 11.32 -4.87
C GLU A 674 14.23 11.41 -4.63
N GLY A 675 15.05 11.41 -5.68
CA GLY A 675 16.51 11.23 -5.55
C GLY A 675 17.42 12.39 -6.01
N GLU A 676 16.90 13.47 -6.61
CA GLU A 676 17.74 14.48 -7.30
C GLU A 676 17.44 15.97 -6.97
N VAL A 677 16.63 16.31 -5.95
CA VAL A 677 16.46 17.72 -5.55
C VAL A 677 17.44 18.10 -4.43
N GLU A 678 18.65 18.46 -4.84
CA GLU A 678 19.57 19.28 -4.05
C GLU A 678 19.13 20.75 -4.14
N ASP A 679 18.99 21.40 -2.99
CA ASP A 679 19.13 22.85 -2.77
C ASP A 679 18.47 23.82 -3.79
N GLU A 680 17.15 24.09 -3.69
CA GLU A 680 16.58 25.39 -4.13
C GLU A 680 15.12 25.61 -3.61
N ASP A 681 14.92 26.67 -2.80
CA ASP A 681 13.69 27.33 -2.32
C ASP A 681 12.32 26.62 -2.51
N GLU A 682 11.96 25.80 -1.51
CA GLU A 682 10.81 24.87 -1.49
C GLU A 682 9.40 25.52 -1.59
N PHE A 683 9.22 26.76 -1.11
CA PHE A 683 7.90 27.42 -1.08
C PHE A 683 7.41 27.81 -2.49
N ASP A 684 8.34 28.24 -3.35
CA ASP A 684 8.02 28.67 -4.72
C ASP A 684 7.79 27.45 -5.65
N ASN A 685 8.29 26.27 -5.26
CA ASN A 685 8.14 25.02 -6.02
C ASN A 685 6.82 24.29 -5.71
N ALA A 686 6.34 24.30 -4.46
CA ALA A 686 5.06 23.68 -4.08
C ALA A 686 3.84 24.45 -4.63
N GLU A 687 3.84 25.79 -4.54
CA GLU A 687 2.79 26.62 -5.14
C GLU A 687 2.77 26.45 -6.67
N ARG A 688 3.96 26.46 -7.31
CA ARG A 688 4.11 26.20 -8.73
C ARG A 688 3.59 24.82 -9.10
N THR A 689 3.89 23.78 -8.32
CA THR A 689 3.44 22.39 -8.54
C THR A 689 1.92 22.24 -8.39
N PHE A 690 1.31 22.89 -7.40
CA PHE A 690 -0.14 22.95 -7.25
C PHE A 690 -0.82 23.65 -8.42
N TRP A 691 -0.32 24.84 -8.81
CA TRP A 691 -0.85 25.56 -9.96
C TRP A 691 -0.68 24.78 -11.26
N LYS A 692 0.46 24.11 -11.45
CA LYS A 692 0.71 23.21 -12.58
C LYS A 692 -0.26 22.03 -12.64
N PHE A 693 -0.51 21.37 -11.50
CA PHE A 693 -1.52 20.33 -11.39
C PHE A 693 -2.91 20.89 -11.72
N PHE A 694 -3.28 22.02 -11.11
CA PHE A 694 -4.55 22.70 -11.35
C PHE A 694 -4.75 23.09 -12.81
N TYR A 695 -3.72 23.64 -13.48
CA TYR A 695 -3.75 23.95 -14.91
C TYR A 695 -3.84 22.70 -15.78
N SER A 696 -3.19 21.59 -15.41
CA SER A 696 -3.32 20.30 -16.12
C SER A 696 -4.73 19.71 -16.02
N VAL A 697 -5.31 19.75 -14.80
CA VAL A 697 -6.71 19.38 -14.54
C VAL A 697 -7.63 20.23 -15.39
N LEU A 698 -7.51 21.54 -15.28
CA LEU A 698 -8.34 22.49 -16.00
C LEU A 698 -8.20 22.32 -17.52
N ALA A 699 -6.98 22.14 -18.03
CA ALA A 699 -6.72 21.89 -19.45
C ALA A 699 -7.40 20.62 -19.93
N THR A 700 -7.37 19.53 -19.16
CA THR A 700 -8.04 18.27 -19.54
C THR A 700 -9.56 18.43 -19.58
N ILE A 701 -10.13 19.13 -18.60
CA ILE A 701 -11.58 19.43 -18.54
C ILE A 701 -11.99 20.30 -19.73
N VAL A 702 -11.25 21.38 -19.97
CA VAL A 702 -11.50 22.32 -21.07
C VAL A 702 -11.35 21.61 -22.40
N LEU A 703 -10.31 20.80 -22.59
CA LEU A 703 -10.07 20.05 -23.81
C LEU A 703 -11.18 19.04 -24.08
N THR A 704 -11.65 18.34 -23.05
CA THR A 704 -12.79 17.42 -23.15
C THR A 704 -14.05 18.17 -23.54
N PHE A 705 -14.32 19.33 -22.93
CA PHE A 705 -15.48 20.16 -23.27
C PHE A 705 -15.39 20.69 -24.72
N VAL A 706 -14.22 21.12 -25.16
CA VAL A 706 -13.95 21.52 -26.56
C VAL A 706 -14.10 20.34 -27.51
N ALA A 707 -13.68 19.13 -27.12
CA ALA A 707 -13.83 17.93 -27.95
C ALA A 707 -15.30 17.49 -28.08
N VAL A 708 -16.05 17.48 -26.97
CA VAL A 708 -17.45 17.05 -26.91
C VAL A 708 -18.39 18.06 -27.55
N LEU A 709 -18.18 19.36 -27.31
CA LEU A 709 -19.07 20.40 -27.78
C LEU A 709 -18.53 21.13 -28.99
N GLY A 710 -17.23 21.41 -29.07
CA GLY A 710 -16.64 22.16 -30.17
C GLY A 710 -16.54 21.37 -31.47
N LEU A 711 -15.89 20.19 -31.46
CA LEU A 711 -15.62 19.41 -32.68
C LEU A 711 -16.90 19.04 -33.48
N PRO A 712 -18.02 18.62 -32.86
CA PRO A 712 -19.20 18.24 -33.64
C PRO A 712 -19.87 19.38 -34.40
N TYR A 713 -19.76 20.64 -33.93
CA TYR A 713 -20.32 21.79 -34.65
C TYR A 713 -19.47 22.25 -35.83
N ILE A 714 -18.20 21.84 -35.91
CA ILE A 714 -17.36 22.12 -37.08
C ILE A 714 -17.99 21.42 -38.28
N LYS A 715 -18.45 22.18 -39.29
CA LYS A 715 -19.16 21.60 -40.45
C LYS A 715 -18.30 20.65 -41.31
N PRO A 716 -17.05 20.98 -41.68
CA PRO A 716 -16.24 20.10 -42.54
C PRO A 716 -15.61 18.92 -41.79
N TRP A 717 -15.87 17.70 -42.26
CA TRP A 717 -15.26 16.45 -41.76
C TRP A 717 -13.73 16.43 -41.86
N SER A 718 -13.16 17.05 -42.90
CA SER A 718 -11.71 17.17 -43.07
C SER A 718 -11.04 17.87 -41.89
N VAL A 719 -11.71 18.86 -41.29
CA VAL A 719 -11.21 19.59 -40.12
C VAL A 719 -11.45 18.79 -38.84
N ARG A 720 -12.59 18.11 -38.72
CA ARG A 720 -12.91 17.24 -37.56
C ARG A 720 -11.84 16.17 -37.35
N PHE A 721 -11.36 15.53 -38.42
CA PHE A 721 -10.30 14.54 -38.35
C PHE A 721 -8.89 15.16 -38.42
N GLY A 722 -8.75 16.31 -39.08
CA GLY A 722 -7.47 17.01 -39.22
C GLY A 722 -6.93 17.60 -37.91
N ILE A 723 -7.80 18.15 -37.05
CA ILE A 723 -7.38 18.71 -35.74
C ILE A 723 -6.71 17.62 -34.87
N PRO A 724 -7.37 16.47 -34.59
CA PRO A 724 -6.71 15.38 -33.87
C PRO A 724 -5.42 14.91 -34.53
N ALA A 725 -5.38 14.78 -35.87
CA ALA A 725 -4.18 14.32 -36.58
C ALA A 725 -2.96 15.25 -36.41
N ILE A 726 -3.18 16.56 -36.46
CA ILE A 726 -2.12 17.56 -36.23
C ILE A 726 -1.69 17.53 -34.78
N CYS A 727 -2.64 17.50 -33.84
CA CYS A 727 -2.35 17.46 -32.41
C CYS A 727 -1.55 16.20 -32.04
N THR A 728 -1.93 15.01 -32.51
CA THR A 728 -1.19 13.76 -32.26
C THR A 728 0.21 13.79 -32.85
N LEU A 729 0.38 14.39 -34.04
CA LEU A 729 1.69 14.52 -34.66
C LEU A 729 2.60 15.42 -33.82
N VAL A 730 2.10 16.58 -33.39
CA VAL A 730 2.85 17.50 -32.51
C VAL A 730 3.18 16.82 -31.18
N ALA A 731 2.22 16.12 -30.57
CA ALA A 731 2.44 15.37 -29.34
C ALA A 731 3.54 14.30 -29.50
N THR A 732 3.50 13.55 -30.60
CA THR A 732 4.49 12.51 -30.91
C THR A 732 5.88 13.12 -31.09
N LEU A 733 5.98 14.27 -31.76
CA LEU A 733 7.26 14.97 -31.95
C LEU A 733 7.80 15.54 -30.62
N LEU A 734 6.93 16.06 -29.75
CA LEU A 734 7.30 16.52 -28.42
C LEU A 734 7.78 15.35 -27.54
N PHE A 735 7.04 14.24 -27.53
CA PHE A 735 7.46 13.02 -26.85
C PHE A 735 8.81 12.52 -27.37
N PHE A 736 8.97 12.43 -28.69
CA PHE A 736 10.23 12.03 -29.31
C PHE A 736 11.38 13.00 -29.02
N SER A 737 11.14 14.31 -28.90
CA SER A 737 12.18 15.27 -28.53
C SER A 737 12.74 15.01 -27.12
N GLY A 738 11.95 14.41 -26.23
CA GLY A 738 12.36 14.00 -24.88
C GLY A 738 13.16 12.70 -24.81
N SER A 739 13.37 11.99 -25.94
CA SER A 739 13.99 10.65 -25.99
C SER A 739 15.30 10.53 -25.20
N CYS A 740 16.15 11.57 -25.26
CA CYS A 740 17.46 11.57 -24.61
C CYS A 740 17.39 11.79 -23.09
N SER A 741 16.24 12.24 -22.58
CA SER A 741 16.03 12.55 -21.16
C SER A 741 15.33 11.42 -20.40
N TYR A 742 14.64 10.52 -21.12
CA TYR A 742 13.93 9.39 -20.52
C TYR A 742 14.87 8.27 -20.09
N LYS A 743 14.56 7.62 -18.97
CA LYS A 743 15.24 6.38 -18.53
C LYS A 743 14.61 5.16 -19.17
N TYR A 744 15.44 4.21 -19.56
CA TYR A 744 15.05 2.98 -20.25
C TYR A 744 15.25 1.78 -19.33
N PHE A 745 14.20 0.98 -19.14
CA PHE A 745 14.25 -0.26 -18.37
C PHE A 745 14.26 -1.48 -19.29
N PRO A 746 15.08 -2.52 -19.00
CA PRO A 746 15.09 -3.73 -19.81
C PRO A 746 13.80 -4.55 -19.60
N PRO A 747 13.37 -5.33 -20.60
CA PRO A 747 12.22 -6.23 -20.47
C PRO A 747 12.45 -7.31 -19.39
N LEU A 748 11.52 -7.43 -18.43
CA LEU A 748 11.59 -8.37 -17.29
C LEU A 748 11.06 -9.79 -17.61
N GLY A 749 10.59 -10.04 -18.84
CA GLY A 749 9.96 -11.29 -19.23
C GLY A 749 8.46 -11.33 -18.91
N SER A 750 7.71 -12.22 -19.60
CA SER A 750 6.25 -12.28 -19.49
C SER A 750 5.76 -13.58 -18.82
N PRO A 751 4.87 -13.50 -17.81
CA PRO A 751 4.16 -14.64 -17.23
C PRO A 751 3.38 -15.49 -18.26
N LEU A 752 2.95 -14.91 -19.39
CA LEU A 752 2.29 -15.68 -20.45
C LEU A 752 3.25 -16.70 -21.09
N THR A 753 4.56 -16.45 -21.07
CA THR A 753 5.55 -17.44 -21.55
C THR A 753 5.54 -18.71 -20.71
N VAL A 754 5.31 -18.60 -19.40
CA VAL A 754 5.18 -19.74 -18.48
C VAL A 754 3.99 -20.61 -18.87
N PHE A 755 2.84 -20.00 -19.17
CA PHE A 755 1.65 -20.72 -19.64
C PHE A 755 1.93 -21.55 -20.90
N PHE A 756 2.59 -20.97 -21.89
CA PHE A 756 2.95 -21.69 -23.12
C PHE A 756 3.99 -22.79 -22.86
N ARG A 757 4.98 -22.53 -22.01
CA ARG A 757 5.99 -23.52 -21.62
C ARG A 757 5.36 -24.74 -20.95
N VAL A 758 4.45 -24.55 -20.01
CA VAL A 758 3.72 -25.64 -19.34
C VAL A 758 2.94 -26.48 -20.35
N PHE A 759 2.24 -25.84 -21.29
CA PHE A 759 1.49 -26.56 -22.32
C PHE A 759 2.41 -27.37 -23.25
N VAL A 760 3.49 -26.76 -23.74
CA VAL A 760 4.48 -27.42 -24.60
C VAL A 760 5.15 -28.59 -23.87
N ALA A 761 5.57 -28.38 -22.61
CA ALA A 761 6.17 -29.42 -21.78
C ALA A 761 5.20 -30.58 -21.53
N ALA A 762 3.93 -30.30 -21.18
CA ALA A 762 2.91 -31.32 -20.94
C ALA A 762 2.59 -32.14 -22.21
N VAL A 763 2.47 -31.49 -23.37
CA VAL A 763 2.24 -32.16 -24.66
C VAL A 763 3.46 -32.99 -25.09
N SER A 764 4.68 -32.47 -24.89
CA SER A 764 5.91 -33.21 -25.20
C SER A 764 6.03 -34.51 -24.38
N LYS A 765 5.46 -34.53 -23.17
CA LYS A 765 5.43 -35.66 -22.24
C LYS A 765 4.10 -36.42 -22.26
N LEU A 766 3.27 -36.25 -23.30
CA LEU A 766 1.92 -36.82 -23.36
C LEU A 766 1.88 -38.35 -23.18
N PHE A 767 2.91 -39.08 -23.58
CA PHE A 767 2.98 -40.55 -23.44
C PHE A 767 3.65 -41.04 -22.14
N TYR A 768 4.17 -40.14 -21.30
CA TYR A 768 4.75 -40.51 -20.00
C TYR A 768 3.66 -40.73 -18.94
N ARG A 769 3.92 -41.68 -18.02
CA ARG A 769 3.05 -41.93 -16.87
C ARG A 769 3.26 -40.84 -15.81
N ILE A 770 2.16 -40.36 -15.24
CA ILE A 770 2.18 -39.39 -14.15
C ILE A 770 2.47 -40.16 -12.84
N PRO A 771 3.46 -39.72 -12.04
CA PRO A 771 3.69 -40.23 -10.69
C PRO A 771 2.43 -40.30 -9.83
N ARG A 772 2.36 -41.27 -8.92
CA ARG A 772 1.25 -41.37 -7.96
C ARG A 772 1.47 -40.48 -6.73
N ASP A 773 2.73 -40.25 -6.35
CA ASP A 773 3.11 -39.36 -5.26
C ASP A 773 3.43 -37.95 -5.81
N PRO A 774 2.76 -36.88 -5.32
CA PRO A 774 3.07 -35.50 -5.69
C PRO A 774 4.51 -35.08 -5.38
N LYS A 775 5.18 -35.74 -4.41
CA LYS A 775 6.57 -35.44 -4.02
C LYS A 775 7.60 -35.82 -5.09
N GLU A 776 7.22 -36.63 -6.07
CA GLU A 776 8.08 -37.03 -7.20
C GLU A 776 8.06 -36.01 -8.36
N LEU A 777 7.24 -34.95 -8.25
CA LEU A 777 7.19 -33.87 -9.24
C LEU A 777 8.30 -32.84 -9.00
N PHE A 778 8.78 -32.23 -10.09
CA PHE A 778 9.84 -31.24 -10.03
C PHE A 778 9.36 -29.93 -9.39
N GLU A 779 9.95 -29.57 -8.26
CA GLU A 779 9.74 -28.29 -7.58
C GLU A 779 11.10 -27.77 -7.09
N VAL A 780 11.30 -26.44 -7.15
CA VAL A 780 12.53 -25.81 -6.70
C VAL A 780 12.31 -25.25 -5.31
N ASN A 781 12.91 -25.87 -4.29
CA ASN A 781 12.86 -25.38 -2.91
C ASN A 781 13.73 -24.14 -2.75
N HIS A 782 13.21 -22.97 -3.12
CA HIS A 782 13.81 -21.68 -2.75
C HIS A 782 13.10 -21.11 -1.52
N PRO A 783 13.84 -20.69 -0.46
CA PRO A 783 13.26 -20.18 0.79
C PRO A 783 12.52 -18.83 0.66
N GLN A 784 12.42 -18.26 -0.55
CA GLN A 784 11.78 -16.97 -0.83
C GLN A 784 10.62 -17.05 -1.84
N LEU A 785 10.21 -18.24 -2.30
CA LEU A 785 9.17 -18.40 -3.32
C LEU A 785 7.88 -18.99 -2.73
N TYR A 786 6.75 -18.35 -3.05
CA TYR A 786 5.40 -18.78 -2.67
C TYR A 786 5.06 -20.13 -3.32
N VAL A 787 5.02 -21.21 -2.55
CA VAL A 787 4.70 -22.55 -3.04
C VAL A 787 3.18 -22.73 -3.12
N ILE A 788 2.65 -22.97 -4.32
CA ILE A 788 1.22 -23.26 -4.52
C ILE A 788 0.98 -24.76 -4.29
N PRO A 789 0.04 -25.18 -3.42
CA PRO A 789 -0.21 -26.60 -3.17
C PRO A 789 -0.75 -27.32 -4.41
N HIS A 790 -0.32 -28.58 -4.59
CA HIS A 790 -0.70 -29.41 -5.74
C HIS A 790 -2.19 -29.76 -5.75
N THR A 791 -2.87 -29.58 -6.89
CA THR A 791 -4.29 -29.91 -7.04
C THR A 791 -4.50 -31.17 -7.90
N LYS A 792 -5.46 -32.02 -7.49
CA LYS A 792 -5.86 -33.26 -8.22
C LYS A 792 -6.61 -33.02 -9.55
N SER A 793 -6.99 -31.79 -9.88
CA SER A 793 -7.70 -31.46 -11.14
C SER A 793 -6.72 -31.13 -12.27
N LEU A 794 -7.14 -31.34 -13.52
CA LEU A 794 -6.31 -31.12 -14.73
C LEU A 794 -4.94 -31.85 -14.69
N ARG A 795 -4.91 -33.11 -14.22
CA ARG A 795 -3.68 -33.92 -14.05
C ARG A 795 -2.85 -34.10 -15.32
N CYS A 796 -3.43 -33.89 -16.50
CA CYS A 796 -2.67 -33.94 -17.75
C CYS A 796 -1.55 -32.89 -17.79
N LEU A 797 -1.72 -31.74 -17.11
CA LEU A 797 -0.73 -30.67 -17.04
C LEU A 797 0.41 -30.98 -16.06
N ASP A 798 0.18 -31.86 -15.07
CA ASP A 798 1.23 -32.35 -14.15
C ASP A 798 2.38 -33.01 -14.90
N LYS A 799 2.14 -33.48 -16.14
CA LYS A 799 3.17 -34.03 -17.02
C LYS A 799 4.29 -33.05 -17.29
N ALA A 800 4.03 -31.75 -17.30
CA ALA A 800 5.08 -30.73 -17.49
C ALA A 800 6.17 -30.81 -16.41
N ALA A 801 5.78 -31.13 -15.16
CA ALA A 801 6.67 -31.23 -14.00
C ALA A 801 7.26 -32.64 -13.76
N VAL A 802 7.04 -33.60 -14.68
CA VAL A 802 7.61 -34.95 -14.56
C VAL A 802 9.08 -34.96 -14.96
N VAL A 803 9.96 -35.40 -14.07
CA VAL A 803 11.39 -35.62 -14.38
C VAL A 803 11.54 -36.89 -15.22
N MET A 804 12.19 -36.80 -16.39
CA MET A 804 12.42 -37.98 -17.23
C MET A 804 13.67 -38.74 -16.73
N PRO A 805 13.62 -40.08 -16.60
CA PRO A 805 14.77 -40.87 -16.16
C PRO A 805 15.88 -41.02 -17.22
N THR A 806 15.64 -40.57 -18.45
CA THR A 806 16.54 -40.75 -19.60
C THR A 806 17.65 -39.70 -19.72
N LYS A 807 17.62 -38.62 -18.92
CA LYS A 807 18.59 -37.53 -18.94
C LYS A 807 18.93 -37.05 -17.51
N PRO A 808 20.12 -36.48 -17.25
CA PRO A 808 20.43 -35.88 -15.95
C PRO A 808 19.50 -34.69 -15.65
N LEU A 809 19.24 -34.44 -14.36
CA LEU A 809 18.30 -33.40 -13.90
C LEU A 809 18.78 -31.99 -14.26
N GLU A 810 20.08 -31.74 -14.19
CA GLU A 810 20.70 -30.44 -14.49
C GLU A 810 20.45 -30.00 -15.95
N GLU A 811 20.68 -30.89 -16.92
CA GLU A 811 20.41 -30.63 -18.35
C GLU A 811 18.91 -30.42 -18.64
N GLN A 812 18.03 -31.06 -17.84
CA GLN A 812 16.58 -30.89 -17.99
C GLN A 812 16.09 -29.58 -17.35
N ALA A 813 16.66 -29.18 -16.22
CA ALA A 813 16.35 -27.94 -15.52
C ALA A 813 16.84 -26.69 -16.29
N GLU A 814 17.94 -26.80 -17.05
CA GLU A 814 18.41 -25.75 -17.95
C GLU A 814 17.47 -25.51 -19.15
N ASN A 815 16.60 -26.47 -19.51
CA ASN A 815 15.62 -26.31 -20.59
C ASN A 815 14.20 -26.04 -20.05
N PRO A 816 13.84 -24.76 -19.86
CA PRO A 816 12.57 -24.36 -19.29
C PRO A 816 11.35 -24.76 -20.14
N TRP A 817 11.52 -25.12 -21.42
CA TRP A 817 10.45 -25.59 -22.30
C TRP A 817 10.18 -27.09 -22.22
N ARG A 818 11.03 -27.84 -21.53
CA ARG A 818 10.89 -29.29 -21.32
C ARG A 818 10.57 -29.66 -19.88
N LEU A 819 10.98 -28.88 -18.89
CA LEU A 819 10.69 -29.12 -17.48
C LEU A 819 10.20 -27.82 -16.83
N CYS A 820 9.05 -27.89 -16.17
CA CYS A 820 8.41 -26.78 -15.44
C CYS A 820 8.24 -27.15 -13.97
N THR A 821 8.18 -26.17 -13.08
CA THR A 821 7.91 -26.43 -11.66
C THR A 821 6.44 -26.75 -11.39
N VAL A 822 6.12 -27.39 -10.27
CA VAL A 822 4.72 -27.62 -9.86
C VAL A 822 3.99 -26.29 -9.67
N THR A 823 4.66 -25.29 -9.12
CA THR A 823 4.12 -23.92 -8.99
C THR A 823 3.72 -23.32 -10.35
N GLU A 824 4.59 -23.37 -11.37
CA GLU A 824 4.26 -22.90 -12.74
C GLU A 824 3.03 -23.64 -13.34
N VAL A 825 2.92 -24.95 -13.04
CA VAL A 825 1.79 -25.79 -13.49
C VAL A 825 0.49 -25.41 -12.79
N GLU A 826 0.49 -25.19 -11.48
CA GLU A 826 -0.71 -24.80 -10.72
C GLU A 826 -1.19 -23.38 -11.08
N GLU A 827 -0.28 -22.44 -11.35
CA GLU A 827 -0.63 -21.13 -11.91
C GLU A 827 -1.39 -21.28 -13.25
N THR A 828 -0.89 -22.15 -14.13
CA THR A 828 -1.50 -22.45 -15.43
C THR A 828 -2.88 -23.09 -15.29
N LYS A 829 -3.03 -24.06 -14.38
CA LYS A 829 -4.32 -24.70 -14.08
C LYS A 829 -5.36 -23.68 -13.61
N THR A 830 -4.94 -22.74 -12.76
CA THR A 830 -5.81 -21.68 -12.22
C THR A 830 -6.41 -20.83 -13.34
N ILE A 831 -5.59 -20.41 -14.32
CA ILE A 831 -6.04 -19.66 -15.50
C ILE A 831 -7.03 -20.48 -16.34
N ILE A 832 -6.75 -21.77 -16.57
CA ILE A 832 -7.64 -22.64 -17.38
C ILE A 832 -9.02 -22.79 -16.73
N ARG A 833 -9.09 -22.86 -15.40
CA ARG A 833 -10.37 -22.94 -14.66
C ARG A 833 -11.21 -21.67 -14.80
N MET A 834 -10.60 -20.52 -15.08
CA MET A 834 -11.31 -19.24 -15.30
C MET A 834 -11.93 -19.12 -16.69
N ILE A 835 -11.46 -19.88 -17.69
CA ILE A 835 -11.90 -19.77 -19.09
C ILE A 835 -13.43 -19.90 -19.24
N PRO A 836 -14.13 -20.87 -18.61
CA PRO A 836 -15.59 -20.96 -18.71
C PRO A 836 -16.31 -19.69 -18.25
N VAL A 837 -15.81 -19.03 -17.20
CA VAL A 837 -16.35 -17.76 -16.71
C VAL A 837 -16.11 -16.67 -17.75
N TRP A 838 -14.91 -16.58 -18.31
CA TRP A 838 -14.58 -15.61 -19.38
C TRP A 838 -15.50 -15.72 -20.58
N MET A 839 -15.83 -16.95 -21.02
CA MET A 839 -16.70 -17.14 -22.19
C MET A 839 -18.08 -16.49 -22.03
N THR A 840 -18.58 -16.36 -20.79
CA THR A 840 -19.86 -15.69 -20.51
C THR A 840 -19.83 -14.19 -20.73
N PHE A 841 -18.65 -13.56 -20.79
CA PHE A 841 -18.51 -12.11 -20.99
C PHE A 841 -18.58 -11.69 -22.44
N ILE A 842 -18.45 -12.64 -23.39
CA ILE A 842 -18.53 -12.36 -24.82
C ILE A 842 -19.87 -11.68 -25.16
N LEU A 843 -20.98 -12.14 -24.56
CA LEU A 843 -22.28 -11.52 -24.79
C LEU A 843 -22.42 -10.14 -24.15
N CYS A 844 -21.70 -9.84 -23.06
CA CYS A 844 -21.60 -8.47 -22.54
C CYS A 844 -20.97 -7.54 -23.59
N GLY A 845 -19.91 -7.99 -24.26
CA GLY A 845 -19.28 -7.24 -25.37
C GLY A 845 -20.20 -7.03 -26.57
N VAL A 846 -21.01 -8.03 -26.94
CA VAL A 846 -22.02 -7.91 -28.02
C VAL A 846 -23.04 -6.82 -27.69
N VAL A 847 -23.52 -6.77 -26.44
CA VAL A 847 -24.47 -5.74 -25.99
C VAL A 847 -23.79 -4.37 -25.85
N ASN A 848 -22.51 -4.29 -25.50
CA ASN A 848 -21.82 -3.00 -25.48
C ASN A 848 -21.65 -2.41 -26.89
N ALA A 849 -21.44 -3.26 -27.89
CA ALA A 849 -21.24 -2.84 -29.29
C ALA A 849 -22.42 -2.04 -29.87
N ILE A 850 -23.66 -2.25 -29.38
CA ILE A 850 -24.83 -1.50 -29.87
C ILE A 850 -24.81 -0.02 -29.43
N GLY A 851 -24.07 0.32 -28.36
CA GLY A 851 -23.97 1.68 -27.82
C GLY A 851 -23.21 2.64 -28.72
N PHE A 852 -22.13 2.19 -29.35
CA PHE A 852 -21.29 3.00 -30.24
C PHE A 852 -21.72 2.97 -31.72
N THR A 853 -22.72 2.16 -32.06
CA THR A 853 -23.18 1.97 -33.44
C THR A 853 -24.65 2.32 -33.57
N TYR A 854 -25.54 1.38 -33.28
CA TYR A 854 -26.97 1.54 -33.53
C TYR A 854 -27.61 2.65 -32.70
N PHE A 855 -27.20 2.83 -31.43
CA PHE A 855 -27.71 3.95 -30.63
C PHE A 855 -27.27 5.30 -31.20
N VAL A 856 -26.04 5.39 -31.72
CA VAL A 856 -25.53 6.61 -32.38
C VAL A 856 -26.30 6.89 -33.66
N GLU A 857 -26.58 5.86 -34.45
CA GLU A 857 -27.35 5.99 -35.69
C GLU A 857 -28.80 6.42 -35.44
N GLN A 858 -29.45 5.84 -34.43
CA GLN A 858 -30.77 6.28 -33.98
C GLN A 858 -30.74 7.72 -33.49
N LEU A 859 -29.69 8.10 -32.75
CA LEU A 859 -29.52 9.42 -32.18
C LEU A 859 -29.38 10.51 -33.24
N ASP A 860 -28.62 10.26 -34.31
CA ASP A 860 -28.35 11.25 -35.37
C ASP A 860 -29.62 11.68 -36.14
N HIS A 861 -30.65 10.82 -36.15
CA HIS A 861 -31.92 11.05 -36.85
C HIS A 861 -33.04 11.65 -35.96
N LEU A 862 -32.73 12.01 -34.71
CA LEU A 862 -33.72 12.55 -33.76
C LEU A 862 -33.63 14.07 -33.62
N ASP A 863 -34.59 14.68 -32.92
CA ASP A 863 -34.55 16.10 -32.64
C ASP A 863 -33.57 16.40 -31.48
N HIS A 864 -32.54 17.19 -31.83
CA HIS A 864 -31.46 17.63 -30.95
C HIS A 864 -31.75 18.93 -30.20
N LYS A 865 -32.92 19.54 -30.39
CA LYS A 865 -33.25 20.84 -29.78
C LYS A 865 -33.69 20.71 -28.32
N VAL A 866 -33.11 21.55 -27.47
CA VAL A 866 -33.50 21.77 -26.07
C VAL A 866 -33.78 23.26 -25.90
N GLY A 867 -35.05 23.63 -26.02
CA GLY A 867 -35.44 25.04 -26.16
C GLY A 867 -34.78 25.66 -27.39
N ARG A 868 -33.84 26.59 -27.20
CA ARG A 868 -33.08 27.25 -28.28
C ARG A 868 -31.72 26.60 -28.59
N LEU A 869 -31.22 25.72 -27.73
CA LEU A 869 -29.90 25.09 -27.88
C LEU A 869 -30.02 23.79 -28.68
N LYS A 870 -29.08 23.53 -29.61
CA LYS A 870 -29.01 22.26 -30.35
C LYS A 870 -27.88 21.41 -29.78
N LEU A 871 -28.14 20.35 -29.05
CA LEU A 871 -27.09 19.50 -28.44
C LEU A 871 -26.45 18.55 -29.47
N PRO A 872 -25.12 18.32 -29.45
CA PRO A 872 -24.48 17.36 -30.35
C PRO A 872 -24.76 15.91 -29.90
N SER A 873 -24.78 14.97 -30.85
CA SER A 873 -24.93 13.54 -30.58
C SER A 873 -23.87 12.99 -29.63
N VAL A 874 -22.63 13.48 -29.73
CA VAL A 874 -21.51 13.13 -28.85
C VAL A 874 -21.78 13.42 -27.37
N ALA A 875 -22.69 14.33 -27.04
CA ALA A 875 -23.02 14.64 -25.64
C ALA A 875 -23.64 13.45 -24.89
N LEU A 876 -24.43 12.60 -25.57
CA LEU A 876 -24.97 11.38 -24.94
C LEU A 876 -23.92 10.28 -24.82
N LEU A 877 -22.94 10.22 -25.74
CA LEU A 877 -21.81 9.31 -25.63
C LEU A 877 -20.89 9.69 -24.47
N TRP A 878 -20.65 10.99 -24.28
CA TRP A 878 -19.96 11.48 -23.09
C TRP A 878 -20.72 11.15 -21.81
N LEU A 879 -22.06 11.32 -21.81
CA LEU A 879 -22.86 10.95 -20.65
C LEU A 879 -22.85 9.45 -20.35
N PHE A 880 -22.80 8.62 -21.40
CA PHE A 880 -22.60 7.18 -21.27
C PHE A 880 -21.27 6.86 -20.56
N ASP A 881 -20.16 7.49 -20.97
CA ASP A 881 -18.85 7.40 -20.30
C ASP A 881 -18.93 7.78 -18.82
N GLN A 882 -19.53 8.94 -18.53
CA GLN A 882 -19.68 9.43 -17.16
C GLN A 882 -20.53 8.49 -16.32
N THR A 883 -21.60 7.93 -16.89
CA THR A 883 -22.45 6.97 -16.18
C THR A 883 -21.66 5.73 -15.83
N GLN A 884 -20.86 5.21 -16.76
CA GLN A 884 -19.99 4.06 -16.53
C GLN A 884 -19.03 4.30 -15.35
N ASN A 885 -18.32 5.43 -15.35
CA ASN A 885 -17.31 5.75 -14.35
C ASN A 885 -17.95 6.00 -12.97
N GLN A 886 -19.01 6.81 -12.89
CA GLN A 886 -19.66 7.14 -11.63
C GLN A 886 -20.37 5.93 -10.99
N ILE A 887 -21.00 5.06 -11.80
CA ILE A 887 -21.66 3.86 -11.28
C ILE A 887 -20.65 2.83 -10.79
N ALA A 888 -19.51 2.66 -11.48
CA ALA A 888 -18.43 1.79 -11.01
C ALA A 888 -17.94 2.23 -9.61
N LYS A 889 -17.69 3.54 -9.42
CA LYS A 889 -17.33 4.12 -8.11
C LYS A 889 -18.40 3.88 -7.05
N LEU A 890 -19.66 4.13 -7.39
CA LEU A 890 -20.78 3.94 -6.47
C LEU A 890 -20.91 2.48 -6.05
N TYR A 891 -20.78 1.55 -6.99
CA TYR A 891 -20.85 0.12 -6.72
C TYR A 891 -19.68 -0.34 -5.84
N GLY A 892 -18.45 0.09 -6.12
CA GLY A 892 -17.29 -0.21 -5.28
C GLY A 892 -17.45 0.31 -3.84
N MET A 893 -17.89 1.56 -3.67
CA MET A 893 -18.21 2.10 -2.35
C MET A 893 -19.29 1.29 -1.62
N LEU A 894 -20.32 0.83 -2.33
CA LEU A 894 -21.40 0.03 -1.76
C LEU A 894 -20.91 -1.39 -1.40
N ALA A 895 -20.13 -2.02 -2.28
CA ALA A 895 -19.55 -3.34 -2.08
C ALA A 895 -18.64 -3.36 -0.84
N ASN A 896 -17.76 -2.38 -0.70
CA ASN A 896 -16.87 -2.26 0.47
C ASN A 896 -17.64 -2.07 1.77
N ARG A 897 -18.71 -1.26 1.76
CA ARG A 897 -19.59 -1.10 2.93
C ARG A 897 -20.32 -2.40 3.30
N LEU A 898 -20.78 -3.15 2.31
CA LEU A 898 -21.47 -4.43 2.54
C LEU A 898 -20.51 -5.53 3.00
N ALA A 899 -19.26 -5.51 2.54
CA ALA A 899 -18.20 -6.41 2.97
C ALA A 899 -17.81 -6.16 4.45
N GLN A 900 -17.67 -4.90 4.86
CA GLN A 900 -17.39 -4.49 6.24
C GLN A 900 -18.52 -4.87 7.23
N SER A 901 -19.75 -5.04 6.74
CA SER A 901 -20.90 -5.50 7.54
C SER A 901 -20.96 -7.03 7.70
N GLY A 902 -19.95 -7.78 7.24
CA GLY A 902 -19.85 -9.23 7.38
C GLY A 902 -20.82 -10.05 6.53
N SER A 903 -21.55 -9.42 5.60
CA SER A 903 -22.70 -10.07 4.94
C SER A 903 -22.42 -10.73 3.59
N ILE A 904 -21.32 -10.45 2.86
CA ILE A 904 -21.21 -10.95 1.48
C ILE A 904 -19.75 -11.24 1.05
N LYS A 905 -19.31 -12.50 1.15
CA LYS A 905 -18.11 -13.05 0.47
C LYS A 905 -18.29 -13.20 -1.07
N PHE A 906 -19.47 -12.86 -1.59
CA PHE A 906 -19.90 -13.05 -2.99
C PHE A 906 -20.07 -11.74 -3.80
N ALA A 907 -19.48 -10.63 -3.37
CA ALA A 907 -19.73 -9.31 -3.97
C ALA A 907 -19.29 -9.19 -5.45
N PRO A 908 -18.15 -9.77 -5.90
CA PRO A 908 -17.75 -9.70 -7.30
C PRO A 908 -18.62 -10.57 -8.25
N PRO A 909 -18.91 -11.87 -7.98
CA PRO A 909 -19.83 -12.65 -8.82
C PRO A 909 -21.24 -12.08 -8.89
N LEU A 910 -21.75 -11.53 -7.77
CA LEU A 910 -23.04 -10.87 -7.72
C LEU A 910 -23.08 -9.63 -8.61
N GLY A 911 -22.02 -8.83 -8.59
CA GLY A 911 -21.89 -7.64 -9.45
C GLY A 911 -21.90 -7.99 -10.94
N ILE A 912 -21.25 -9.09 -11.33
CA ILE A 912 -21.32 -9.61 -12.71
C ILE A 912 -22.78 -9.98 -13.06
N ALA A 913 -23.49 -10.70 -12.19
CA ALA A 913 -24.90 -11.04 -12.44
C ALA A 913 -25.79 -9.79 -12.55
N VAL A 914 -25.62 -8.81 -11.66
CA VAL A 914 -26.35 -7.53 -11.68
C VAL A 914 -26.08 -6.77 -12.98
N SER A 915 -24.84 -6.76 -13.46
CA SER A 915 -24.50 -6.14 -14.75
C SER A 915 -25.25 -6.80 -15.91
N MET A 916 -25.33 -8.14 -15.94
CA MET A 916 -26.06 -8.86 -16.99
C MET A 916 -27.57 -8.57 -16.93
N ILE A 917 -28.15 -8.41 -15.73
CA ILE A 917 -29.56 -7.99 -15.57
C ILE A 917 -29.76 -6.58 -16.13
N LEU A 918 -28.87 -5.64 -15.84
CA LEU A 918 -28.94 -4.28 -16.39
C LEU A 918 -28.78 -4.28 -17.92
N ALA A 919 -27.94 -5.14 -18.48
CA ALA A 919 -27.83 -5.32 -19.93
C ALA A 919 -29.14 -5.84 -20.55
N ILE A 920 -29.82 -6.80 -19.91
CA ILE A 920 -31.15 -7.28 -20.35
C ILE A 920 -32.16 -6.14 -20.33
N LEU A 921 -32.22 -5.37 -19.24
CA LEU A 921 -33.10 -4.21 -19.10
C LEU A 921 -32.78 -3.12 -20.14
N CYS A 922 -31.50 -2.92 -20.46
CA CYS A 922 -31.06 -2.03 -21.54
C CYS A 922 -31.64 -2.46 -22.89
N CYS A 923 -31.48 -3.74 -23.27
CA CYS A 923 -32.02 -4.26 -24.52
C CYS A 923 -33.55 -4.18 -24.59
N ILE A 924 -34.26 -4.47 -23.50
CA ILE A 924 -35.74 -4.32 -23.44
C ILE A 924 -36.14 -2.85 -23.62
N THR A 925 -35.43 -1.93 -22.94
CA THR A 925 -35.69 -0.49 -23.05
C THR A 925 -35.45 -0.01 -24.47
N ALA A 926 -34.34 -0.40 -25.09
CA ALA A 926 -34.02 -0.07 -26.47
C ALA A 926 -35.06 -0.61 -27.46
N ALA A 927 -35.55 -1.83 -27.26
CA ALA A 927 -36.61 -2.40 -28.08
C ALA A 927 -37.92 -1.59 -27.99
N LYS A 928 -38.29 -1.13 -26.79
CA LYS A 928 -39.50 -0.31 -26.58
C LYS A 928 -39.35 1.10 -27.15
N VAL A 929 -38.18 1.71 -26.99
CA VAL A 929 -37.87 3.04 -27.55
C VAL A 929 -37.89 2.97 -29.08
N GLU A 930 -37.34 1.92 -29.66
CA GLU A 930 -37.36 1.72 -31.11
C GLU A 930 -38.77 1.47 -31.66
N ASP A 931 -39.57 0.65 -30.98
CA ASP A 931 -40.98 0.47 -31.35
C ASP A 931 -41.76 1.80 -31.31
N ARG A 932 -41.46 2.67 -30.33
CA ARG A 932 -42.03 4.02 -30.27
C ARG A 932 -41.56 4.88 -31.44
N ARG A 933 -40.26 4.88 -31.75
CA ARG A 933 -39.67 5.63 -32.87
C ARG A 933 -40.31 5.22 -34.20
N LEU A 934 -40.40 3.92 -34.47
CA LEU A 934 -41.04 3.37 -35.68
C LEU A 934 -42.52 3.77 -35.79
N ARG A 935 -43.27 3.80 -34.69
CA ARG A 935 -44.66 4.31 -34.67
C ARG A 935 -44.75 5.80 -35.02
N VAL A 936 -43.79 6.62 -34.59
CA VAL A 936 -43.74 8.05 -34.93
C VAL A 936 -43.41 8.23 -36.42
N VAL A 937 -42.44 7.47 -36.94
CA VAL A 937 -42.06 7.44 -38.36
C VAL A 937 -43.26 7.07 -39.24
N GLN A 938 -44.02 6.04 -38.88
CA GLN A 938 -45.22 5.63 -39.60
C GLN A 938 -46.31 6.71 -39.58
N ARG A 939 -46.57 7.33 -38.43
CA ARG A 939 -47.59 8.39 -38.29
C ARG A 939 -47.30 9.63 -39.13
N HIS A 940 -46.02 9.97 -39.31
CA HIS A 940 -45.60 11.14 -40.09
C HIS A 940 -45.23 10.80 -41.54
N GLY A 941 -45.42 9.56 -41.98
CA GLY A 941 -45.11 9.13 -43.35
C GLY A 941 -43.62 9.19 -43.71
N LEU A 942 -42.73 9.05 -42.72
CA LEU A 942 -41.28 9.20 -42.88
C LEU A 942 -40.55 7.91 -43.32
N VAL A 943 -41.31 6.86 -43.69
CA VAL A 943 -40.75 5.54 -44.01
C VAL A 943 -39.86 5.59 -45.25
N GLU A 944 -40.27 6.33 -46.29
CA GLU A 944 -39.53 6.48 -47.55
C GLU A 944 -38.57 7.69 -47.55
N LYS A 945 -38.46 8.38 -46.40
CA LYS A 945 -37.66 9.60 -46.25
C LYS A 945 -36.57 9.41 -45.19
N PRO A 946 -35.46 8.73 -45.53
CA PRO A 946 -34.44 8.34 -44.56
C PRO A 946 -33.67 9.54 -43.98
N ASP A 947 -33.46 10.61 -44.76
CA ASP A 947 -32.68 11.78 -44.32
C ASP A 947 -33.51 12.83 -43.53
N GLU A 948 -34.83 12.66 -43.38
CA GLU A 948 -35.67 13.58 -42.60
C GLU A 948 -35.60 13.26 -41.09
N THR A 949 -35.46 14.31 -40.27
CA THR A 949 -35.39 14.15 -38.81
C THR A 949 -36.73 13.69 -38.25
N VAL A 950 -36.69 12.66 -37.41
CA VAL A 950 -37.89 12.14 -36.73
C VAL A 950 -38.28 13.13 -35.63
N PRO A 951 -39.56 13.56 -35.53
CA PRO A 951 -40.02 14.52 -34.52
C PRO A 951 -40.17 13.84 -33.14
N MET A 952 -39.04 13.37 -32.61
CA MET A 952 -38.89 12.74 -31.31
C MET A 952 -37.59 13.25 -30.71
N THR A 953 -37.64 13.74 -29.46
CA THR A 953 -36.44 14.27 -28.79
C THR A 953 -35.38 13.19 -28.57
N MET A 954 -34.11 13.55 -28.72
CA MET A 954 -32.97 12.67 -28.45
C MET A 954 -32.96 12.06 -27.03
N PHE A 955 -33.56 12.72 -26.03
CA PHE A 955 -33.58 12.23 -24.65
C PHE A 955 -34.39 10.94 -24.45
N TRP A 956 -35.19 10.51 -25.42
CA TRP A 956 -35.82 9.20 -25.37
C TRP A 956 -34.81 8.04 -25.38
N LEU A 957 -33.58 8.26 -25.89
CA LEU A 957 -32.50 7.29 -25.84
C LEU A 957 -31.68 7.37 -24.54
N LEU A 958 -31.90 8.40 -23.71
CA LEU A 958 -31.17 8.56 -22.46
C LEU A 958 -31.25 7.32 -21.54
N PRO A 959 -32.42 6.69 -21.33
CA PRO A 959 -32.53 5.55 -20.42
C PRO A 959 -31.69 4.34 -20.85
N GLN A 960 -31.64 4.04 -22.16
CA GLN A 960 -30.83 2.92 -22.68
C GLN A 960 -29.33 3.21 -22.59
N PHE A 961 -28.89 4.47 -22.78
CA PHE A 961 -27.48 4.84 -22.55
C PHE A 961 -27.09 4.73 -21.07
N VAL A 962 -27.94 5.19 -20.16
CA VAL A 962 -27.68 5.10 -18.71
C VAL A 962 -27.64 3.64 -18.25
N LEU A 963 -28.58 2.80 -18.70
CA LEU A 963 -28.59 1.37 -18.37
C LEU A 963 -27.37 0.64 -18.93
N LEU A 964 -26.97 0.95 -20.17
CA LEU A 964 -25.77 0.37 -20.78
C LEU A 964 -24.50 0.81 -20.02
N GLY A 965 -24.38 2.10 -19.69
CA GLY A 965 -23.25 2.62 -18.92
C GLY A 965 -23.16 2.02 -17.53
N ALA A 966 -24.28 1.93 -16.81
CA ALA A 966 -24.35 1.29 -15.50
C ALA A 966 -23.98 -0.21 -15.57
N SER A 967 -24.49 -0.93 -16.57
CA SER A 967 -24.14 -2.32 -16.83
C SER A 967 -22.63 -2.48 -17.05
N THR A 968 -22.05 -1.73 -17.99
CA THR A 968 -20.62 -1.83 -18.33
C THR A 968 -19.73 -1.41 -17.16
N GLY A 969 -20.13 -0.40 -16.38
CA GLY A 969 -19.38 0.08 -15.21
C GLY A 969 -19.30 -0.96 -14.09
N ILE A 970 -20.44 -1.53 -13.70
CA ILE A 970 -20.50 -2.60 -12.68
C ILE A 970 -19.76 -3.85 -13.19
N PHE A 971 -19.95 -4.21 -14.46
CA PHE A 971 -19.28 -5.35 -15.07
C PHE A 971 -17.76 -5.23 -14.99
N ASN A 972 -17.18 -4.13 -15.48
CA ASN A 972 -15.72 -3.95 -15.54
C ASN A 972 -15.10 -4.01 -14.15
N TYR A 973 -15.70 -3.34 -13.16
CA TYR A 973 -15.25 -3.37 -11.78
C TYR A 973 -15.34 -4.80 -11.18
N SER A 974 -16.51 -5.42 -11.28
CA SER A 974 -16.77 -6.72 -10.63
C SER A 974 -15.99 -7.86 -11.28
N ALA A 975 -15.83 -7.83 -12.61
CA ALA A 975 -14.98 -8.77 -13.32
C ALA A 975 -13.53 -8.63 -12.86
N LEU A 976 -12.98 -7.41 -12.85
CA LEU A 976 -11.61 -7.19 -12.40
C LEU A 976 -11.35 -7.72 -10.99
N CYS A 977 -12.20 -7.32 -10.02
CA CYS A 977 -12.12 -7.80 -8.64
C CYS A 977 -12.18 -9.34 -8.55
N PHE A 978 -13.17 -9.95 -9.21
CA PHE A 978 -13.32 -11.41 -9.23
C PHE A 978 -12.03 -12.08 -9.70
N PHE A 979 -11.39 -11.58 -10.75
CA PHE A 979 -10.17 -12.22 -11.25
C PHE A 979 -8.94 -11.92 -10.41
N VAL A 980 -8.80 -10.72 -9.86
CA VAL A 980 -7.67 -10.40 -8.97
C VAL A 980 -7.65 -11.34 -7.75
N ASP A 981 -8.84 -11.63 -7.20
CA ASP A 981 -9.01 -12.55 -6.09
C ASP A 981 -8.67 -14.00 -6.47
N GLN A 982 -9.01 -14.41 -7.70
CA GLN A 982 -8.83 -15.80 -8.14
C GLN A 982 -7.46 -16.07 -8.80
N SER A 983 -6.75 -15.05 -9.30
CA SER A 983 -5.54 -15.21 -10.11
C SER A 983 -4.24 -15.32 -9.29
N PRO A 984 -3.21 -16.03 -9.79
CA PRO A 984 -1.89 -16.01 -9.17
C PRO A 984 -1.23 -14.64 -9.35
N VAL A 985 -0.42 -14.25 -8.35
CA VAL A 985 0.18 -12.91 -8.25
C VAL A 985 1.00 -12.56 -9.50
N SER A 986 1.72 -13.54 -10.06
CA SER A 986 2.53 -13.41 -11.27
C SER A 986 1.73 -12.89 -12.49
N THR A 987 0.45 -13.21 -12.60
CA THR A 987 -0.36 -12.92 -13.79
C THR A 987 -1.30 -11.72 -13.68
N ARG A 988 -1.35 -11.08 -12.50
CA ARG A 988 -2.30 -10.00 -12.20
C ARG A 988 -2.17 -8.81 -13.16
N ARG A 989 -0.97 -8.49 -13.64
CA ARG A 989 -0.73 -7.42 -14.61
C ARG A 989 -1.44 -7.64 -15.96
N TYR A 990 -1.61 -8.90 -16.37
CA TYR A 990 -2.22 -9.25 -17.66
C TYR A 990 -3.75 -9.31 -17.62
N LEU A 991 -4.30 -9.45 -16.42
CA LEU A 991 -5.71 -9.72 -16.20
C LEU A 991 -6.65 -8.63 -16.75
N PRO A 992 -6.36 -7.32 -16.60
CA PRO A 992 -7.14 -6.26 -17.22
C PRO A 992 -7.21 -6.39 -18.75
N PHE A 993 -6.08 -6.73 -19.39
CA PHE A 993 -5.99 -6.91 -20.84
C PHE A 993 -6.70 -8.18 -21.31
N MET A 994 -6.66 -9.26 -20.53
CA MET A 994 -7.41 -10.50 -20.83
C MET A 994 -8.92 -10.27 -20.80
N ILE A 995 -9.43 -9.59 -19.76
CA ILE A 995 -10.85 -9.24 -19.65
C ILE A 995 -11.27 -8.36 -20.84
N SER A 996 -10.46 -7.33 -21.14
CA SER A 996 -10.68 -6.45 -22.29
C SER A 996 -10.70 -7.24 -23.61
N ALA A 997 -9.75 -8.16 -23.82
CA ALA A 997 -9.69 -8.95 -25.04
C ALA A 997 -10.95 -9.82 -25.24
N VAL A 998 -11.42 -10.50 -24.20
CA VAL A 998 -12.65 -11.31 -24.26
C VAL A 998 -13.87 -10.43 -24.55
N PHE A 999 -13.95 -9.26 -23.91
CA PHE A 999 -14.99 -8.28 -24.17
C PHE A 999 -14.94 -7.76 -25.62
N GLY A 1000 -13.75 -7.49 -26.14
CA GLY A 1000 -13.48 -7.10 -27.52
C GLY A 1000 -13.85 -8.18 -28.54
N VAL A 1001 -13.63 -9.46 -28.23
CA VAL A 1001 -14.12 -10.59 -29.03
C VAL A 1001 -15.66 -10.55 -29.12
N GLY A 1002 -16.33 -10.19 -28.03
CA GLY A 1002 -17.78 -9.91 -28.04
C GLY A 1002 -18.18 -8.79 -28.97
N ILE A 1003 -17.44 -7.67 -28.97
CA ILE A 1003 -17.68 -6.54 -29.89
C ILE A 1003 -17.55 -6.99 -31.35
N LEU A 1004 -16.51 -7.76 -31.69
CA LEU A 1004 -16.37 -8.37 -33.03
C LEU A 1004 -17.52 -9.34 -33.34
N GLY A 1005 -17.91 -10.16 -32.35
CA GLY A 1005 -18.99 -11.12 -32.43
C GLY A 1005 -20.36 -10.48 -32.71
N SER A 1006 -20.54 -9.17 -32.44
CA SER A 1006 -21.76 -8.44 -32.79
C SER A 1006 -22.04 -8.44 -34.30
N VAL A 1007 -21.00 -8.47 -35.14
CA VAL A 1007 -21.12 -8.55 -36.61
C VAL A 1007 -21.75 -9.89 -37.01
N VAL A 1008 -21.27 -10.97 -36.39
CA VAL A 1008 -21.80 -12.32 -36.61
C VAL A 1008 -23.22 -12.42 -36.08
N SER A 1009 -23.51 -11.84 -34.91
CA SER A 1009 -24.85 -11.78 -34.33
C SER A 1009 -25.86 -11.14 -35.28
N VAL A 1010 -25.52 -9.97 -35.84
CA VAL A 1010 -26.38 -9.26 -36.82
C VAL A 1010 -26.57 -10.09 -38.09
N PHE A 1011 -25.50 -10.70 -38.61
CA PHE A 1011 -25.58 -11.56 -39.80
C PHE A 1011 -26.52 -12.75 -39.58
N VAL A 1012 -26.37 -13.45 -38.46
CA VAL A 1012 -27.22 -14.60 -38.09
C VAL A 1012 -28.66 -14.15 -37.89
N ALA A 1013 -28.91 -13.07 -37.15
CA ALA A 1013 -30.26 -12.54 -36.94
C ALA A 1013 -30.92 -12.14 -38.27
N GLY A 1014 -30.16 -11.52 -39.18
CA GLY A 1014 -30.62 -11.20 -40.54
C GLY A 1014 -31.01 -12.45 -41.32
N LYS A 1015 -30.15 -13.48 -41.36
CA LYS A 1015 -30.44 -14.74 -42.05
C LYS A 1015 -31.60 -15.51 -41.45
N VAL A 1016 -31.75 -15.53 -40.12
CA VAL A 1016 -32.87 -16.16 -39.43
C VAL A 1016 -34.17 -15.41 -39.73
N SER A 1017 -34.12 -14.09 -39.79
CA SER A 1017 -35.29 -13.26 -40.07
C SER A 1017 -35.86 -13.42 -41.49
N GLU A 1018 -34.99 -13.74 -42.46
CA GLU A 1018 -35.35 -13.97 -43.87
C GLU A 1018 -35.95 -15.37 -44.11
N ARG A 1019 -35.83 -16.30 -43.15
CA ARG A 1019 -36.38 -17.66 -43.29
C ARG A 1019 -37.88 -17.65 -43.54
N GLY A 1020 -38.33 -18.50 -44.47
CA GLY A 1020 -39.73 -18.63 -44.82
C GLY A 1020 -40.28 -17.48 -45.68
N GLY A 1021 -39.41 -16.80 -46.45
CA GLY A 1021 -39.81 -15.74 -47.40
C GLY A 1021 -40.18 -14.40 -46.73
N LYS A 1022 -39.88 -14.24 -45.44
CA LYS A 1022 -40.10 -13.00 -44.70
C LYS A 1022 -39.00 -11.98 -45.03
N ARG A 1023 -39.30 -10.69 -44.90
CA ARG A 1023 -38.30 -9.63 -45.11
C ARG A 1023 -37.22 -9.68 -44.03
N ASN A 1024 -35.97 -9.54 -44.44
CA ASN A 1024 -34.83 -9.36 -43.54
C ASN A 1024 -35.09 -8.19 -42.58
N TRP A 1025 -34.79 -8.32 -41.29
CA TRP A 1025 -34.94 -7.23 -40.32
C TRP A 1025 -34.01 -6.06 -40.60
N PHE A 1026 -32.87 -6.29 -41.23
CA PHE A 1026 -31.91 -5.24 -41.55
C PHE A 1026 -32.05 -4.83 -43.02
N GLN A 1027 -32.58 -3.62 -43.24
CA GLN A 1027 -32.71 -2.99 -44.55
C GLN A 1027 -31.56 -1.99 -44.79
N HIS A 1028 -31.57 -1.31 -45.93
CA HIS A 1028 -30.55 -0.29 -46.23
C HIS A 1028 -30.68 0.91 -45.28
N ASP A 1029 -31.92 1.32 -45.00
CA ASP A 1029 -32.26 2.46 -44.15
C ASP A 1029 -32.73 2.03 -42.75
N LEU A 1030 -32.48 2.89 -41.77
CA LEU A 1030 -32.90 2.67 -40.39
C LEU A 1030 -34.43 2.61 -40.25
N ASN A 1031 -35.16 3.47 -40.96
CA ASN A 1031 -36.64 3.55 -40.89
C ASN A 1031 -37.34 2.30 -41.46
N GLY A 1032 -36.72 1.64 -42.43
CA GLY A 1032 -37.21 0.38 -43.01
C GLY A 1032 -36.83 -0.86 -42.20
N SER A 1033 -35.93 -0.72 -41.23
CA SER A 1033 -35.37 -1.84 -40.47
C SER A 1033 -36.17 -2.14 -39.21
N ARG A 1034 -36.07 -3.39 -38.73
CA ARG A 1034 -36.73 -3.92 -37.54
C ARG A 1034 -35.73 -4.18 -36.42
N LEU A 1035 -35.08 -3.09 -36.00
CA LEU A 1035 -34.08 -3.10 -34.94
C LEU A 1035 -34.69 -3.41 -33.56
N ASP A 1036 -35.97 -3.09 -33.38
CA ASP A 1036 -36.80 -3.48 -32.23
C ASP A 1036 -36.75 -4.99 -31.98
N LYS A 1037 -36.87 -5.79 -33.06
CA LYS A 1037 -36.81 -7.25 -32.97
C LYS A 1037 -35.41 -7.77 -32.66
N TYR A 1038 -34.38 -7.10 -33.19
CA TYR A 1038 -33.01 -7.45 -32.87
C TYR A 1038 -32.70 -7.20 -31.39
N TYR A 1039 -33.14 -6.06 -30.82
CA TYR A 1039 -32.99 -5.79 -29.40
C TYR A 1039 -33.73 -6.78 -28.50
N TRP A 1040 -34.94 -7.22 -28.89
CA TRP A 1040 -35.62 -8.32 -28.19
C TRP A 1040 -34.83 -9.64 -28.25
N SER A 1041 -34.21 -9.95 -29.40
CA SER A 1041 -33.39 -11.15 -29.53
C SER A 1041 -32.13 -11.10 -28.66
N LEU A 1042 -31.48 -9.93 -28.56
CA LEU A 1042 -30.35 -9.73 -27.66
C LEU A 1042 -30.75 -9.82 -26.19
N ALA A 1043 -31.92 -9.28 -25.80
CA ALA A 1043 -32.44 -9.43 -24.45
C ALA A 1043 -32.62 -10.91 -24.07
N TRP A 1044 -33.14 -11.73 -24.99
CA TRP A 1044 -33.31 -13.16 -24.77
C TRP A 1044 -31.97 -13.89 -24.70
N LEU A 1045 -31.03 -13.62 -25.62
CA LEU A 1045 -29.69 -14.20 -25.60
C LEU A 1045 -28.94 -13.86 -24.30
N MET A 1046 -29.08 -12.63 -23.81
CA MET A 1046 -28.46 -12.20 -22.56
C MET A 1046 -29.12 -12.84 -21.33
N ALA A 1047 -30.43 -13.09 -21.37
CA ALA A 1047 -31.11 -13.85 -20.31
C ALA A 1047 -30.64 -15.31 -20.25
N VAL A 1048 -30.46 -15.96 -21.41
CA VAL A 1048 -29.87 -17.31 -21.48
C VAL A 1048 -28.42 -17.28 -20.95
N ASN A 1049 -27.64 -16.26 -21.33
CA ASN A 1049 -26.27 -16.09 -20.86
C ASN A 1049 -26.18 -15.93 -19.34
N LEU A 1050 -27.11 -15.20 -18.73
CA LEU A 1050 -27.18 -15.06 -17.27
C LEU A 1050 -27.40 -16.42 -16.61
N VAL A 1051 -28.27 -17.26 -17.16
CA VAL A 1051 -28.48 -18.64 -16.64
C VAL A 1051 -27.20 -19.46 -16.78
N VAL A 1052 -26.52 -19.40 -17.93
CA VAL A 1052 -25.25 -20.08 -18.15
C VAL A 1052 -24.18 -19.59 -17.17
N PHE A 1053 -24.08 -18.27 -16.95
CA PHE A 1053 -23.16 -17.68 -15.98
C PHE A 1053 -23.44 -18.19 -14.56
N VAL A 1054 -24.69 -18.20 -14.12
CA VAL A 1054 -25.06 -18.73 -12.80
C VAL A 1054 -24.68 -20.20 -12.67
N VAL A 1055 -24.96 -21.02 -13.68
CA VAL A 1055 -24.58 -22.44 -13.68
C VAL A 1055 -23.06 -22.60 -13.60
N VAL A 1056 -22.31 -21.87 -14.42
CA VAL A 1056 -20.83 -21.90 -14.41
C VAL A 1056 -20.28 -21.42 -13.07
N ALA A 1057 -20.84 -20.36 -12.48
CA ALA A 1057 -20.43 -19.81 -11.20
C ALA A 1057 -20.70 -20.77 -10.03
N ILE A 1058 -21.77 -21.58 -10.10
CA ILE A 1058 -22.06 -22.64 -9.11
C ILE A 1058 -21.02 -23.78 -9.21
N PHE A 1059 -20.62 -24.16 -10.42
CA PHE A 1059 -19.64 -25.22 -10.64
C PHE A 1059 -18.18 -24.75 -10.49
N TYR A 1060 -17.94 -23.45 -10.45
CA TYR A 1060 -16.62 -22.87 -10.26
C TYR A 1060 -16.17 -23.05 -8.80
N ARG A 1061 -15.06 -23.78 -8.60
CA ARG A 1061 -14.45 -23.93 -7.26
C ARG A 1061 -13.57 -22.72 -6.97
N TYR A 1062 -13.85 -22.04 -5.86
CA TYR A 1062 -13.11 -20.87 -5.42
C TYR A 1062 -11.82 -21.29 -4.71
N LYS A 1063 -10.72 -20.53 -4.88
CA LYS A 1063 -9.41 -20.81 -4.28
C LYS A 1063 -9.46 -21.04 -2.75
N GLU A 1064 -10.29 -20.28 -2.03
CA GLU A 1064 -10.45 -20.40 -0.56
C GLU A 1064 -11.10 -21.74 -0.14
N SER A 1065 -11.99 -22.29 -0.96
CA SER A 1065 -12.59 -23.62 -0.72
C SER A 1065 -11.60 -24.77 -0.97
N GLU A 1066 -10.64 -24.61 -1.89
CA GLU A 1066 -9.57 -25.61 -2.09
C GLU A 1066 -8.61 -25.65 -0.89
N LEU A 1067 -8.31 -24.50 -0.28
CA LEU A 1067 -7.51 -24.42 0.95
C LEU A 1067 -8.23 -25.09 2.14
N GLN A 1068 -9.56 -24.98 2.23
CA GLN A 1068 -10.36 -25.64 3.28
C GLN A 1068 -10.50 -27.15 3.06
N ASP A 1069 -10.74 -27.61 1.82
CA ASP A 1069 -10.84 -29.03 1.49
C ASP A 1069 -9.51 -29.79 1.68
N LEU A 1070 -8.37 -29.11 1.50
CA LEU A 1070 -7.04 -29.66 1.77
C LEU A 1070 -6.76 -29.83 3.28
N GLY A 1071 -7.42 -29.07 4.14
CA GLY A 1071 -7.35 -29.23 5.60
C GLY A 1071 -8.22 -30.37 6.15
N GLY A 1072 -9.13 -30.93 5.35
CA GLY A 1072 -10.10 -31.96 5.76
C GLY A 1072 -9.80 -33.39 5.30
N GLY A 1073 -8.66 -33.64 4.66
CA GLY A 1073 -8.29 -34.96 4.14
C GLY A 1073 -7.49 -35.81 5.12
N ASP A 1074 -8.15 -36.83 5.67
CA ASP A 1074 -7.63 -37.90 6.54
C ASP A 1074 -6.20 -38.38 6.18
N PHE A 1075 -5.21 -37.90 6.94
CA PHE A 1075 -3.88 -38.49 7.06
C PHE A 1075 -3.83 -39.26 8.37
N GLY A 1076 -4.13 -40.55 8.31
CA GLY A 1076 -3.94 -41.47 9.41
C GLY A 1076 -2.46 -41.71 9.70
N GLY A 1077 -2.04 -41.29 10.90
CA GLY A 1077 -1.09 -42.04 11.72
C GLY A 1077 0.37 -41.59 11.75
N ILE A 1078 0.64 -40.43 12.38
CA ILE A 1078 1.70 -40.27 13.40
C ILE A 1078 1.16 -39.28 14.45
N ASP A 1079 0.97 -39.75 15.68
CA ASP A 1079 0.45 -38.97 16.82
C ASP A 1079 1.46 -37.90 17.27
N GLU A 1080 1.19 -36.63 16.96
CA GLU A 1080 1.52 -35.47 17.80
C GLU A 1080 0.35 -34.48 17.73
N GLY A 1081 -0.16 -34.07 18.91
CA GLY A 1081 -1.40 -33.32 19.08
C GLY A 1081 -1.35 -31.93 18.41
N TYR A 1082 -2.16 -31.77 17.37
CA TYR A 1082 -2.44 -30.49 16.72
C TYR A 1082 -3.45 -29.68 17.54
N ASP A 1083 -3.02 -28.50 18.01
CA ASP A 1083 -3.88 -27.51 18.63
C ASP A 1083 -4.82 -26.84 17.62
N GLU A 1084 -6.10 -26.78 17.97
CA GLU A 1084 -7.23 -26.38 17.13
C GLU A 1084 -7.43 -24.85 17.00
N ASN A 1085 -6.39 -24.03 17.23
CA ASN A 1085 -6.52 -22.56 17.33
C ASN A 1085 -5.74 -21.72 16.30
N SER A 1086 -5.12 -22.32 15.28
CA SER A 1086 -4.53 -21.58 14.16
C SER A 1086 -5.60 -21.21 13.10
N LYS A 1087 -6.52 -20.31 13.48
CA LYS A 1087 -7.33 -19.59 12.49
C LYS A 1087 -6.42 -18.64 11.70
N CYS A 1088 -5.99 -19.09 10.52
CA CYS A 1088 -5.33 -18.27 9.50
C CYS A 1088 -6.06 -16.94 9.28
N CYS A 1089 -5.34 -15.84 9.51
CA CYS A 1089 -5.70 -14.45 9.20
C CYS A 1089 -5.72 -14.16 7.68
N CYS A 1090 -6.47 -14.94 6.89
CA CYS A 1090 -6.85 -14.56 5.51
C CYS A 1090 -8.36 -14.33 5.37
N CYS A 1091 -9.05 -14.03 6.47
CA CYS A 1091 -10.46 -13.65 6.49
C CYS A 1091 -10.61 -12.29 7.19
N LEU A 1092 -10.20 -11.18 6.54
CA LEU A 1092 -10.73 -9.81 6.70
C LEU A 1092 -9.82 -8.81 5.98
N CYS A 1093 -10.14 -8.50 4.72
CA CYS A 1093 -10.22 -7.17 4.10
C CYS A 1093 -10.14 -7.26 2.58
#